data_AF-A0A672IAE0-F1
#
_entry.id   AF-A0A672IAE0-F1
#
_cell.length_a   1.000
_cell.length_b   1.000
_cell.length_c   1.000
_cell.angle_alpha   90.00
_cell.angle_beta   90.00
_cell.angle_gamma   90.00
#
_symmetry.space_group_name_H-M   'P 1'
#
loop_
_entity.id
_entity.type
_entity.pdbx_description
1 polymer ?
#
loop_
_entity_poly.entity_id
_entity_poly.type
_entity_poly.pdbx_seq_one_letter_code
_entity_poly.pdbx_strand_id
1 'polypeptide(L)'
;LRLEVENGPVAAHMEAFCAVAVFGWRARSMKKWEEEEEERLRQVSVPAQPKSKNTTPSAQRPAAVPSENGSVSAPHTHTLTLTDQDVCVVSSECPPLGLESHRVEDDQLLASSQSHHGFAAQRGRLNMQGSEDDGDMYGGGWCAEPEETTHWFEVDARREVEFSGVITQGRNSDQTEDFVSSYYVAFSNDSRDWTVLHDGYAEWLFYGNVDKDTPVMTQFSTPVVARYIRILPQSWNGSLCLRAEILACQLPSAHHSENELNSSDELDFRHHNYKEMRQMMKVINEECPNITRIYNIGKSSQGLKMYAMEISDNPGEHETGEPEFRYTAGLHGNEALGRELLLLLMQFMCKEYNNDNPRVRRLVEGVRIHLVPSLNPDAYELAFQMGSEMGNWALGHWTEEGYDIFQNFPDLNSILWGAEDRGWVPRIVPNHHIPFPENFLNGSLAVETRAIISWMERNPFVLGANLQGGEKLVAYPFDMLRALRETPDDAMFRWLAMSYAHSHLTMTETYRGSCHGDDVTGGQAITNRAGWKPVVGSMNDFSYLHTNCFELSVFLGCDKFPHESELPLEWENNRESLLSFMEQVNRGIKGVVRDEERNPLPNATISVEGIRHDVRTAAGGDYWRLLNPGEYRVTAKAEGYTPQTRVCTVGYDSGATPCSFSLAKSNWERIKLIMEGTSKGSLVIFVNLPISGKKKKKKKIRVKGGGV
;
A
#
# COMPACT_ATOMS: atom_id res chain seq x y z
N LEU A 1 60.84 -36.83 32.06
CA LEU A 1 61.02 -35.85 33.15
C LEU A 1 59.85 -34.87 33.07
N ARG A 2 58.95 -34.90 34.06
CA ARG A 2 57.87 -33.92 34.24
C ARG A 2 58.45 -32.57 34.66
N LEU A 3 57.77 -31.49 34.28
CA LEU A 3 57.58 -30.17 34.94
C LEU A 3 56.63 -29.41 33.99
N GLU A 4 55.33 -29.20 34.29
CA GLU A 4 54.73 -28.17 35.15
C GLU A 4 55.37 -26.77 35.02
N VAL A 5 54.71 -25.60 35.06
CA VAL A 5 53.36 -25.02 34.88
C VAL A 5 53.65 -23.51 34.71
N GLU A 6 52.94 -22.75 33.86
CA GLU A 6 52.33 -21.44 34.23
C GLU A 6 51.58 -20.75 33.08
N ASN A 7 50.40 -20.21 33.44
CA ASN A 7 49.39 -19.54 32.62
C ASN A 7 49.61 -18.01 32.58
N GLY A 8 49.23 -17.38 31.46
CA GLY A 8 48.96 -15.94 31.34
C GLY A 8 48.66 -15.52 29.88
N PRO A 9 47.73 -14.59 29.59
CA PRO A 9 46.74 -14.76 28.51
C PRO A 9 47.10 -14.09 27.18
N VAL A 10 46.82 -14.78 26.06
CA VAL A 10 46.77 -14.21 24.71
C VAL A 10 45.37 -14.47 24.14
N ALA A 11 44.40 -13.63 24.50
CA ALA A 11 43.05 -13.70 23.95
C ALA A 11 42.39 -12.32 23.73
N ALA A 12 43.17 -11.23 23.70
CA ALA A 12 42.62 -9.88 23.53
C ALA A 12 43.14 -9.13 22.29
N HIS A 13 44.03 -9.72 21.48
CA HIS A 13 44.63 -9.03 20.33
C HIS A 13 44.22 -9.55 18.94
N MET A 14 43.43 -10.62 18.85
CA MET A 14 43.00 -11.15 17.55
C MET A 14 41.59 -10.70 17.11
N GLU A 15 40.74 -10.25 18.04
CA GLU A 15 39.42 -9.69 17.69
C GLU A 15 39.47 -8.24 17.23
N ALA A 16 40.43 -7.44 17.72
CA ALA A 16 40.58 -6.04 17.30
C ALA A 16 41.06 -5.89 15.85
N PHE A 17 41.85 -6.84 15.34
CA PHE A 17 42.34 -6.80 13.95
C PHE A 17 41.29 -7.25 12.92
N CYS A 18 40.38 -8.15 13.30
CA CYS A 18 39.25 -8.54 12.43
C CYS A 18 38.19 -7.43 12.36
N ALA A 19 37.90 -6.73 13.47
CA ALA A 19 36.96 -5.61 13.45
C ALA A 19 37.44 -4.46 12.56
N VAL A 20 38.70 -4.04 12.67
CA VAL A 20 39.24 -2.92 11.87
C VAL A 20 39.36 -3.29 10.37
N ALA A 21 39.64 -4.55 10.04
CA ALA A 21 39.68 -5.01 8.65
C ALA A 21 38.28 -5.08 8.01
N VAL A 22 37.25 -5.52 8.74
CA VAL A 22 35.86 -5.60 8.24
C VAL A 22 35.23 -4.21 8.11
N PHE A 23 35.46 -3.31 9.07
CA PHE A 23 35.04 -1.90 8.96
C PHE A 23 35.78 -1.16 7.83
N GLY A 24 37.07 -1.41 7.66
CA GLY A 24 37.89 -0.81 6.59
C GLY A 24 37.57 -1.31 5.18
N TRP A 25 36.98 -2.50 5.05
CA TRP A 25 36.48 -3.04 3.78
C TRP A 25 35.06 -2.52 3.46
N ARG A 26 34.17 -2.45 4.47
CA ARG A 26 32.81 -1.88 4.32
C ARG A 26 32.83 -0.38 4.00
N ALA A 27 33.73 0.41 4.61
CA ALA A 27 33.86 1.84 4.31
C ALA A 27 34.47 2.12 2.91
N ARG A 28 35.40 1.28 2.43
CA ARG A 28 35.98 1.39 1.08
C ARG A 28 35.02 0.95 -0.01
N SER A 29 34.16 -0.03 0.26
CA SER A 29 33.08 -0.40 -0.64
C SER A 29 32.00 0.68 -0.73
N MET A 30 31.75 1.44 0.36
CA MET A 30 30.79 2.56 0.36
C MET A 30 31.29 3.78 -0.42
N LYS A 31 32.55 4.21 -0.26
CA LYS A 31 33.09 5.34 -1.04
C LYS A 31 33.12 5.06 -2.55
N LYS A 32 33.45 3.82 -2.93
CA LYS A 32 33.41 3.39 -4.34
C LYS A 32 31.97 3.33 -4.88
N TRP A 33 30.98 3.12 -4.02
CA TRP A 33 29.56 3.13 -4.35
C TRP A 33 29.01 4.56 -4.49
N GLU A 34 29.45 5.50 -3.64
CA GLU A 34 29.12 6.93 -3.76
C GLU A 34 29.71 7.57 -5.03
N GLU A 35 30.98 7.27 -5.36
CA GLU A 35 31.66 7.83 -6.55
C GLU A 35 31.10 7.27 -7.87
N GLU A 36 30.71 5.99 -7.94
CA GLU A 36 30.10 5.40 -9.15
C GLU A 36 28.65 5.88 -9.42
N GLU A 37 27.94 6.39 -8.39
CA GLU A 37 26.55 6.85 -8.49
C GLU A 37 26.44 8.38 -8.73
N GLU A 38 27.37 9.18 -8.20
CA GLU A 38 27.47 10.63 -8.50
C GLU A 38 27.85 10.88 -9.98
N GLU A 39 28.63 9.99 -10.59
CA GLU A 39 29.00 10.03 -12.01
C GLU A 39 27.82 9.66 -12.95
N ARG A 40 26.87 8.82 -12.49
CA ARG A 40 25.65 8.46 -13.25
C ARG A 40 24.59 9.55 -13.24
N LEU A 41 24.40 10.24 -12.11
CA LEU A 41 23.44 11.33 -11.98
C LEU A 41 23.80 12.55 -12.85
N ARG A 42 25.08 12.71 -13.22
CA ARG A 42 25.53 13.75 -14.16
C ARG A 42 25.25 13.44 -15.64
N GLN A 43 24.89 12.20 -15.99
CA GLN A 43 24.67 11.78 -17.39
C GLN A 43 23.20 11.79 -17.83
N VAL A 44 22.25 12.03 -16.91
CA VAL A 44 20.84 12.21 -17.25
C VAL A 44 20.63 13.66 -17.68
N SER A 45 20.85 13.94 -18.97
CA SER A 45 20.52 15.22 -19.61
C SER A 45 19.42 15.02 -20.65
N VAL A 46 18.46 15.95 -20.61
CA VAL A 46 17.16 16.02 -21.30
C VAL A 46 17.24 15.72 -22.81
N PRO A 47 16.34 14.90 -23.39
CA PRO A 47 16.20 14.83 -24.85
C PRO A 47 15.44 16.05 -25.39
N ALA A 48 16.01 16.71 -26.39
CA ALA A 48 15.39 17.79 -27.14
C ALA A 48 14.15 17.32 -27.92
N GLN A 49 13.08 18.12 -27.90
CA GLN A 49 11.82 17.90 -28.62
C GLN A 49 12.01 17.73 -30.15
N PRO A 50 11.19 16.88 -30.81
CA PRO A 50 11.22 16.71 -32.26
C PRO A 50 10.53 17.86 -32.99
N LYS A 51 11.23 18.43 -33.99
CA LYS A 51 10.73 19.48 -34.89
C LYS A 51 9.64 18.94 -35.82
N SER A 52 8.43 19.47 -35.70
CA SER A 52 7.38 19.30 -36.71
C SER A 52 7.66 20.18 -37.93
N LYS A 53 7.52 19.57 -39.12
CA LYS A 53 7.51 20.26 -40.42
C LYS A 53 6.11 20.81 -40.63
N ASN A 54 5.97 22.10 -40.96
CA ASN A 54 5.02 22.58 -41.96
C ASN A 54 5.28 24.05 -42.37
N THR A 55 5.59 24.20 -43.66
CA THR A 55 5.14 25.22 -44.63
C THR A 55 4.68 26.61 -44.13
N THR A 56 5.49 27.63 -44.41
CA THR A 56 5.08 29.04 -44.59
C THR A 56 4.76 29.36 -46.05
N PRO A 57 3.93 30.40 -46.29
CA PRO A 57 4.25 31.37 -47.33
C PRO A 57 4.32 32.81 -46.80
N SER A 58 5.46 33.46 -47.11
CA SER A 58 5.63 34.85 -47.57
C SER A 58 4.91 36.01 -46.86
N ALA A 59 5.70 36.89 -46.21
CA ALA A 59 5.71 38.34 -46.50
C ALA A 59 6.91 39.09 -45.88
N GLN A 60 7.78 39.58 -46.78
CA GLN A 60 8.55 40.84 -46.83
C GLN A 60 9.09 41.53 -45.54
N ARG A 61 10.43 41.73 -45.54
CA ARG A 61 11.20 42.74 -44.78
C ARG A 61 11.17 44.12 -45.46
N PRO A 62 11.45 45.20 -44.70
CA PRO A 62 12.66 46.01 -44.97
C PRO A 62 13.44 46.31 -43.66
N ALA A 63 14.76 46.08 -43.62
CA ALA A 63 15.89 46.96 -43.98
C ALA A 63 16.35 47.88 -42.82
N ALA A 64 17.66 47.84 -42.56
CA ALA A 64 18.37 48.39 -41.41
C ALA A 64 19.23 49.61 -41.78
N VAL A 65 19.48 50.53 -40.82
CA VAL A 65 20.71 51.37 -40.70
C VAL A 65 20.83 51.91 -39.24
N PRO A 66 21.96 52.48 -38.74
CA PRO A 66 22.78 51.85 -37.71
C PRO A 66 23.09 52.71 -36.46
N SER A 67 23.89 52.11 -35.58
CA SER A 67 24.48 52.51 -34.29
C SER A 67 25.05 53.93 -34.13
N GLU A 68 25.01 54.45 -32.90
CA GLU A 68 26.10 55.24 -32.32
C GLU A 68 26.34 54.92 -30.83
N ASN A 69 27.62 55.00 -30.45
CA ASN A 69 28.23 54.60 -29.18
C ASN A 69 28.02 55.60 -28.03
N GLY A 70 28.04 55.10 -26.80
CA GLY A 70 28.26 55.91 -25.59
C GLY A 70 28.54 55.05 -24.36
N SER A 71 29.81 54.94 -24.01
CA SER A 71 30.39 54.42 -22.76
C SER A 71 29.87 55.14 -21.51
N VAL A 72 29.90 54.50 -20.32
CA VAL A 72 30.52 55.01 -19.07
C VAL A 72 30.27 54.09 -17.84
N SER A 73 31.39 53.81 -17.15
CA SER A 73 31.69 53.32 -15.77
C SER A 73 30.65 52.79 -14.77
N ALA A 74 31.07 51.75 -14.03
CA ALA A 74 30.65 51.37 -12.67
C ALA A 74 31.62 51.93 -11.59
N PRO A 75 31.39 51.73 -10.28
CA PRO A 75 30.26 52.16 -9.45
C PRO A 75 30.71 53.00 -8.23
N HIS A 76 29.77 53.68 -7.55
CA HIS A 76 30.00 54.29 -6.23
C HIS A 76 29.30 53.50 -5.12
N THR A 77 30.07 53.18 -4.09
CA THR A 77 29.70 52.56 -2.82
C THR A 77 28.92 53.53 -1.93
N HIS A 78 27.76 53.11 -1.45
CA HIS A 78 27.13 53.70 -0.27
C HIS A 78 26.78 52.61 0.74
N THR A 79 27.41 52.71 1.90
CA THR A 79 27.13 51.94 3.11
C THR A 79 25.90 52.52 3.78
N LEU A 80 24.84 51.71 3.95
CA LEU A 80 23.71 52.04 4.80
C LEU A 80 23.50 50.92 5.83
N THR A 81 23.43 51.35 7.08
CA THR A 81 23.26 50.60 8.32
C THR A 81 21.88 49.96 8.39
N LEU A 82 21.84 48.66 8.69
CA LEU A 82 20.61 47.89 8.93
C LEU A 82 19.99 48.32 10.26
N THR A 83 18.76 48.83 10.20
CA THR A 83 17.83 48.85 11.33
C THR A 83 17.01 47.57 11.31
N ASP A 84 16.90 46.97 12.47
CA ASP A 84 16.19 45.73 12.80
C ASP A 84 14.68 45.94 12.65
N GLN A 85 14.14 45.73 11.44
CA GLN A 85 12.71 45.56 11.12
C GLN A 85 12.55 45.32 9.61
N ASP A 86 12.85 44.10 9.17
CA ASP A 86 12.31 43.50 7.95
C ASP A 86 12.52 42.00 8.09
N VAL A 87 11.65 41.38 8.90
CA VAL A 87 11.42 39.94 8.81
C VAL A 87 10.79 39.75 7.44
N CYS A 88 11.55 39.17 6.50
CA CYS A 88 10.97 38.57 5.31
C CYS A 88 9.90 37.59 5.78
N VAL A 89 8.63 37.97 5.64
CA VAL A 89 7.50 37.05 5.78
C VAL A 89 7.65 36.07 4.63
N VAL A 90 8.28 34.93 4.91
CA VAL A 90 8.11 33.74 4.08
C VAL A 90 6.61 33.52 4.04
N SER A 91 5.98 33.63 2.87
CA SER A 91 4.58 33.25 2.71
C SER A 91 4.47 31.80 3.16
N SER A 92 3.89 31.57 4.34
CA SER A 92 3.46 30.23 4.70
C SER A 92 2.34 29.89 3.72
N GLU A 93 2.62 29.02 2.76
CA GLU A 93 1.58 28.44 1.93
C GLU A 93 0.62 27.70 2.88
N CYS A 94 -0.62 28.15 2.92
CA CYS A 94 -1.62 27.53 3.79
C CYS A 94 -1.98 26.14 3.25
N PRO A 95 -2.21 25.15 4.14
CA PRO A 95 -2.60 23.82 3.74
C PRO A 95 -4.00 23.82 3.09
N PRO A 96 -4.36 22.75 2.37
CA PRO A 96 -5.73 22.52 1.96
C PRO A 96 -6.67 22.43 3.17
N LEU A 97 -7.88 22.93 3.00
CA LEU A 97 -8.94 22.88 4.01
C LEU A 97 -9.49 21.45 4.14
N GLY A 98 -9.36 20.65 3.07
CA GLY A 98 -9.64 19.22 3.05
C GLY A 98 -10.98 18.90 2.39
N LEU A 99 -11.22 19.47 1.21
CA LEU A 99 -12.35 19.09 0.35
C LEU A 99 -12.11 17.68 -0.21
N GLU A 100 -10.90 17.39 -0.71
CA GLU A 100 -10.55 16.06 -1.26
C GLU A 100 -10.47 14.97 -0.16
N SER A 101 -9.93 15.30 1.01
CA SER A 101 -9.82 14.36 2.13
C SER A 101 -11.12 14.17 2.91
N HIS A 102 -12.20 14.88 2.53
CA HIS A 102 -13.49 14.89 3.21
C HIS A 102 -13.42 15.40 4.67
N ARG A 103 -12.36 16.14 5.03
CA ARG A 103 -12.29 16.86 6.31
C ARG A 103 -13.32 18.00 6.37
N VAL A 104 -13.60 18.62 5.22
CA VAL A 104 -14.77 19.50 5.04
C VAL A 104 -16.00 18.62 4.87
N GLU A 105 -16.96 18.72 5.77
CA GLU A 105 -18.20 17.92 5.73
C GLU A 105 -19.18 18.40 4.66
N ASP A 106 -20.13 17.54 4.27
CA ASP A 106 -21.10 17.83 3.21
C ASP A 106 -22.01 19.04 3.50
N ASP A 107 -22.30 19.33 4.77
CA ASP A 107 -23.12 20.48 5.18
C ASP A 107 -22.33 21.81 5.19
N GLN A 108 -21.02 21.76 4.96
CA GLN A 108 -20.17 22.94 4.75
C GLN A 108 -20.12 23.39 3.29
N LEU A 109 -20.68 22.59 2.38
CA LEU A 109 -20.64 22.82 0.95
C LEU A 109 -22.03 23.21 0.44
N LEU A 110 -22.14 24.40 -0.13
CA LEU A 110 -23.37 24.90 -0.73
C LEU A 110 -23.11 25.41 -2.15
N ALA A 111 -24.16 25.44 -2.96
CA ALA A 111 -24.10 26.01 -4.29
C ALA A 111 -25.38 26.77 -4.63
N SER A 112 -25.28 27.69 -5.58
CA SER A 112 -26.40 28.50 -6.08
C SER A 112 -27.53 27.65 -6.66
N SER A 113 -27.17 26.60 -7.40
CA SER A 113 -28.06 25.70 -8.09
C SER A 113 -27.33 24.40 -8.39
N GLN A 114 -28.07 23.37 -8.78
CA GLN A 114 -27.54 22.09 -9.23
C GLN A 114 -28.36 21.61 -10.42
N SER A 115 -27.69 21.20 -11.51
CA SER A 115 -28.37 20.72 -12.72
C SER A 115 -29.26 19.50 -12.44
N HIS A 116 -28.79 18.58 -11.60
CA HIS A 116 -29.61 17.54 -10.99
C HIS A 116 -28.95 17.01 -9.70
N HIS A 117 -29.54 15.99 -9.07
CA HIS A 117 -29.07 15.45 -7.80
C HIS A 117 -27.63 14.89 -7.85
N GLY A 118 -27.19 14.33 -8.98
CA GLY A 118 -25.83 13.81 -9.16
C GLY A 118 -24.73 14.87 -9.32
N PHE A 119 -25.09 16.14 -9.41
CA PHE A 119 -24.16 17.27 -9.55
C PHE A 119 -24.27 18.29 -8.41
N ALA A 120 -24.65 17.83 -7.20
CA ALA A 120 -24.79 18.68 -6.03
C ALA A 120 -23.43 19.27 -5.55
N ALA A 121 -23.48 20.23 -4.63
CA ALA A 121 -22.28 20.91 -4.11
C ALA A 121 -21.24 19.94 -3.52
N GLN A 122 -21.68 18.83 -2.89
CA GLN A 122 -20.76 17.83 -2.32
C GLN A 122 -19.86 17.17 -3.37
N ARG A 123 -20.29 17.16 -4.64
CA ARG A 123 -19.52 16.60 -5.77
C ARG A 123 -18.43 17.56 -6.26
N GLY A 124 -18.46 18.83 -5.81
CA GLY A 124 -17.48 19.86 -6.15
C GLY A 124 -16.13 19.75 -5.43
N ARG A 125 -15.82 18.61 -4.82
CA ARG A 125 -14.52 18.35 -4.17
C ARG A 125 -13.45 18.05 -5.22
N LEU A 126 -12.21 18.48 -4.98
CA LEU A 126 -11.07 18.16 -5.83
C LEU A 126 -10.95 16.63 -6.01
N ASN A 127 -10.56 16.20 -7.21
CA ASN A 127 -10.39 14.81 -7.59
C ASN A 127 -11.61 13.88 -7.36
N MET A 128 -12.82 14.43 -7.15
CA MET A 128 -14.06 13.64 -7.11
C MET A 128 -14.24 12.84 -8.40
N GLN A 129 -14.49 11.53 -8.28
CA GLN A 129 -14.68 10.61 -9.41
C GLN A 129 -16.16 10.49 -9.79
N GLY A 130 -16.43 10.52 -11.09
CA GLY A 130 -17.75 10.29 -11.66
C GLY A 130 -18.00 8.81 -11.95
N SER A 131 -19.28 8.44 -12.04
CA SER A 131 -19.71 7.17 -12.63
C SER A 131 -19.63 7.21 -14.17
N GLU A 132 -19.65 6.04 -14.80
CA GLU A 132 -19.77 5.92 -16.27
C GLU A 132 -21.15 6.37 -16.78
N ASP A 133 -22.19 6.29 -15.91
CA ASP A 133 -23.55 6.73 -16.21
C ASP A 133 -23.81 8.13 -15.65
N ASP A 134 -23.65 9.14 -16.49
CA ASP A 134 -23.90 10.55 -16.17
C ASP A 134 -25.36 10.85 -15.74
N GLY A 135 -26.29 9.89 -15.88
CA GLY A 135 -27.67 10.00 -15.42
C GLY A 135 -27.91 9.53 -13.98
N ASP A 136 -26.88 9.01 -13.31
CA ASP A 136 -26.97 8.53 -11.93
C ASP A 136 -26.67 9.62 -10.87
N MET A 137 -26.58 9.24 -9.60
CA MET A 137 -26.35 10.18 -8.50
C MET A 137 -24.88 10.60 -8.32
N TYR A 138 -23.96 10.16 -9.19
CA TYR A 138 -22.51 10.26 -8.99
C TYR A 138 -21.83 10.97 -10.16
N GLY A 139 -22.30 12.18 -10.48
CA GLY A 139 -21.63 13.04 -11.45
C GLY A 139 -20.26 13.51 -10.95
N GLY A 140 -19.22 13.51 -11.79
CA GLY A 140 -17.84 13.81 -11.37
C GLY A 140 -17.50 15.27 -11.07
N GLY A 141 -18.43 16.05 -10.52
CA GLY A 141 -18.25 17.47 -10.19
C GLY A 141 -19.56 18.14 -9.74
N TRP A 142 -19.49 19.33 -9.13
CA TRP A 142 -20.67 20.19 -9.01
C TRP A 142 -20.96 20.80 -10.38
N CYS A 143 -22.22 20.80 -10.82
CA CYS A 143 -22.65 21.46 -12.06
C CYS A 143 -23.90 22.30 -11.83
N ALA A 144 -23.85 23.56 -12.24
CA ALA A 144 -24.94 24.51 -12.04
C ALA A 144 -26.11 24.27 -13.02
N GLU A 145 -27.30 24.72 -12.61
CA GLU A 145 -28.48 24.72 -13.47
C GLU A 145 -28.33 25.74 -14.63
N PRO A 146 -28.62 25.38 -15.90
CA PRO A 146 -28.37 26.24 -17.05
C PRO A 146 -29.22 27.51 -17.12
N GLU A 147 -30.42 27.50 -16.54
CA GLU A 147 -31.31 28.68 -16.54
C GLU A 147 -30.94 29.73 -15.48
N GLU A 148 -30.10 29.37 -14.50
CA GLU A 148 -29.68 30.30 -13.46
C GLU A 148 -28.71 31.33 -14.03
N THR A 149 -28.76 32.57 -13.52
CA THR A 149 -27.90 33.67 -14.01
C THR A 149 -26.83 34.06 -13.01
N THR A 150 -26.97 33.62 -11.76
CA THR A 150 -26.05 33.89 -10.66
C THR A 150 -25.51 32.58 -10.11
N HIS A 151 -24.27 32.25 -10.47
CA HIS A 151 -23.62 31.01 -10.07
C HIS A 151 -22.62 31.22 -8.95
N TRP A 152 -22.67 30.37 -7.93
CA TRP A 152 -21.67 30.37 -6.86
C TRP A 152 -21.51 28.99 -6.24
N PHE A 153 -20.29 28.70 -5.80
CA PHE A 153 -19.92 27.55 -4.98
C PHE A 153 -19.35 28.06 -3.67
N GLU A 154 -19.92 27.65 -2.54
CA GLU A 154 -19.62 28.17 -1.20
C GLU A 154 -19.02 27.08 -0.31
N VAL A 155 -18.01 27.49 0.47
CA VAL A 155 -17.38 26.65 1.50
C VAL A 155 -17.42 27.39 2.85
N ASP A 156 -17.98 26.75 3.88
CA ASP A 156 -17.94 27.21 5.27
C ASP A 156 -16.74 26.60 6.01
N ALA A 157 -15.76 27.40 6.43
CA ALA A 157 -14.62 26.92 7.21
C ALA A 157 -14.95 26.65 8.70
N ARG A 158 -16.22 26.80 9.11
CA ARG A 158 -16.79 26.72 10.48
C ARG A 158 -16.33 27.81 11.45
N ARG A 159 -15.14 28.37 11.23
CA ARG A 159 -14.52 29.45 12.00
C ARG A 159 -13.82 30.41 11.05
N GLU A 160 -13.42 31.57 11.58
CA GLU A 160 -12.58 32.49 10.83
C GLU A 160 -11.19 31.85 10.59
N VAL A 161 -10.79 31.85 9.34
CA VAL A 161 -9.51 31.35 8.83
C VAL A 161 -8.91 32.39 7.90
N GLU A 162 -7.62 32.24 7.62
CA GLU A 162 -6.91 33.05 6.64
C GLU A 162 -6.87 32.30 5.31
N PHE A 163 -7.74 32.67 4.38
CA PHE A 163 -7.78 32.09 3.03
C PHE A 163 -6.64 32.62 2.18
N SER A 164 -5.87 31.74 1.54
CA SER A 164 -4.70 32.10 0.74
C SER A 164 -4.81 31.74 -0.74
N GLY A 165 -5.75 30.86 -1.12
CA GLY A 165 -5.91 30.46 -2.52
C GLY A 165 -7.02 29.46 -2.74
N VAL A 166 -7.24 29.15 -4.02
CA VAL A 166 -8.22 28.18 -4.52
C VAL A 166 -7.54 27.32 -5.58
N ILE A 167 -7.85 26.04 -5.58
CA ILE A 167 -7.49 25.11 -6.64
C ILE A 167 -8.77 24.71 -7.35
N THR A 168 -8.80 24.80 -8.68
CA THR A 168 -9.96 24.41 -9.48
C THR A 168 -9.62 23.27 -10.43
N GLN A 169 -10.59 22.40 -10.68
CA GLN A 169 -10.50 21.28 -11.60
C GLN A 169 -11.85 21.12 -12.33
N GLY A 170 -11.84 20.68 -13.59
CA GLY A 170 -13.07 20.41 -14.32
C GLY A 170 -13.75 19.12 -13.89
N ARG A 171 -14.89 18.78 -14.49
CA ARG A 171 -15.66 17.57 -14.17
C ARG A 171 -14.94 16.29 -14.62
N ASN A 172 -14.93 15.27 -13.78
CA ASN A 172 -14.58 13.91 -14.20
C ASN A 172 -15.76 13.28 -14.99
N SER A 173 -15.56 13.10 -16.29
CA SER A 173 -16.47 12.42 -17.20
C SER A 173 -15.67 11.90 -18.41
N ASP A 174 -16.06 10.75 -18.94
CA ASP A 174 -15.52 10.22 -20.20
C ASP A 174 -16.26 10.74 -21.44
N GLN A 175 -17.43 11.37 -21.23
CA GLN A 175 -18.34 11.77 -22.29
C GLN A 175 -18.26 13.26 -22.61
N THR A 176 -17.84 14.09 -21.64
CA THR A 176 -17.93 15.54 -21.69
C THR A 176 -16.65 16.22 -21.21
N GLU A 177 -16.41 17.44 -21.72
CA GLU A 177 -15.28 18.30 -21.32
C GLU A 177 -15.83 19.56 -20.64
N ASP A 178 -16.36 19.40 -19.43
CA ASP A 178 -16.97 20.50 -18.67
C ASP A 178 -15.98 21.09 -17.65
N PHE A 179 -15.72 22.40 -17.70
CA PHE A 179 -14.84 23.08 -16.75
C PHE A 179 -15.03 24.60 -16.70
N VAL A 180 -14.80 25.20 -15.53
CA VAL A 180 -14.76 26.65 -15.34
C VAL A 180 -13.41 27.22 -15.79
N SER A 181 -13.44 28.24 -16.65
CA SER A 181 -12.25 28.86 -17.24
C SER A 181 -11.92 30.25 -16.66
N SER A 182 -12.88 30.93 -16.04
CA SER A 182 -12.61 32.13 -15.25
C SER A 182 -13.65 32.33 -14.15
N TYR A 183 -13.25 32.97 -13.04
CA TYR A 183 -14.08 33.19 -11.87
C TYR A 183 -13.62 34.38 -11.02
N TYR A 184 -14.54 34.95 -10.23
CA TYR A 184 -14.22 35.83 -9.10
C TYR A 184 -14.25 35.03 -7.79
N VAL A 185 -13.66 35.58 -6.74
CA VAL A 185 -13.74 35.02 -5.38
C VAL A 185 -14.35 36.07 -4.45
N ALA A 186 -15.27 35.66 -3.58
CA ALA A 186 -15.88 36.52 -2.58
C ALA A 186 -15.82 35.91 -1.18
N PHE A 187 -15.81 36.76 -0.17
CA PHE A 187 -15.68 36.37 1.24
C PHE A 187 -16.81 36.93 2.09
N SER A 188 -17.15 36.23 3.17
CA SER A 188 -18.16 36.64 4.14
C SER A 188 -17.86 36.09 5.54
N ASN A 189 -18.37 36.74 6.58
CA ASN A 189 -18.35 36.24 7.96
C ASN A 189 -19.72 35.77 8.45
N ASP A 190 -20.79 36.05 7.71
CA ASP A 190 -22.17 35.78 8.12
C ASP A 190 -23.02 35.10 7.04
N SER A 191 -22.39 34.73 5.92
CA SER A 191 -22.97 34.17 4.68
C SER A 191 -24.03 35.04 4.00
N ARG A 192 -24.22 36.29 4.43
CA ARG A 192 -25.22 37.22 3.88
C ARG A 192 -24.57 38.37 3.13
N ASP A 193 -23.61 39.03 3.76
CA ASP A 193 -22.88 40.15 3.17
C ASP A 193 -21.56 39.63 2.57
N TRP A 194 -21.40 39.82 1.26
CA TRP A 194 -20.28 39.27 0.50
C TRP A 194 -19.41 40.39 -0.07
N THR A 195 -18.10 40.27 0.10
CA THR A 195 -17.10 41.17 -0.47
C THR A 195 -16.29 40.44 -1.51
N VAL A 196 -16.36 40.86 -2.76
CA VAL A 196 -15.56 40.31 -3.86
C VAL A 196 -14.11 40.78 -3.70
N LEU A 197 -13.16 39.86 -3.90
CA LEU A 197 -11.73 40.17 -3.86
C LEU A 197 -11.39 41.21 -4.94
N HIS A 198 -10.75 42.32 -4.52
CA HIS A 198 -10.46 43.46 -5.40
C HIS A 198 -9.14 44.11 -5.03
N ASP A 199 -8.50 44.78 -5.98
CA ASP A 199 -7.21 45.49 -5.79
C ASP A 199 -7.39 46.94 -5.29
N GLY A 200 -8.64 47.33 -5.01
CA GLY A 200 -9.03 48.69 -4.64
C GLY A 200 -9.50 49.52 -5.84
N TYR A 201 -9.30 49.04 -7.07
CA TYR A 201 -9.76 49.67 -8.30
C TYR A 201 -10.73 48.78 -9.09
N ALA A 202 -10.50 47.48 -9.14
CA ALA A 202 -11.31 46.50 -9.85
C ALA A 202 -11.37 45.15 -9.10
N GLU A 203 -12.43 44.40 -9.35
CA GLU A 203 -12.57 43.02 -8.91
C GLU A 203 -11.55 42.13 -9.63
N TRP A 204 -10.91 41.21 -8.89
CA TRP A 204 -9.88 40.35 -9.43
C TRP A 204 -10.48 39.15 -10.17
N LEU A 205 -10.45 39.20 -11.51
CA LEU A 205 -10.83 38.06 -12.34
C LEU A 205 -9.67 37.06 -12.41
N PHE A 206 -9.92 35.83 -11.96
CA PHE A 206 -8.97 34.72 -12.04
C PHE A 206 -9.24 33.85 -13.27
N TYR A 207 -8.17 33.32 -13.85
CA TYR A 207 -8.25 32.35 -14.94
C TYR A 207 -8.04 30.95 -14.36
N GLY A 208 -9.01 30.07 -14.60
CA GLY A 208 -9.03 28.71 -14.09
C GLY A 208 -8.55 27.70 -15.12
N ASN A 209 -9.35 26.66 -15.35
CA ASN A 209 -8.95 25.50 -16.11
C ASN A 209 -8.99 25.72 -17.63
N VAL A 210 -8.14 24.99 -18.33
CA VAL A 210 -8.11 24.88 -19.81
C VAL A 210 -8.48 23.48 -20.30
N ASP A 211 -8.60 22.52 -19.38
CA ASP A 211 -9.01 21.13 -19.57
C ASP A 211 -9.72 20.63 -18.31
N LYS A 212 -10.30 19.43 -18.34
CA LYS A 212 -11.11 18.89 -17.24
C LYS A 212 -10.31 18.18 -16.13
N ASP A 213 -9.07 17.79 -16.41
CA ASP A 213 -8.32 16.83 -15.60
C ASP A 213 -7.21 17.50 -14.76
N THR A 214 -6.59 18.58 -15.25
CA THR A 214 -5.46 19.26 -14.63
C THR A 214 -5.94 20.24 -13.54
N PRO A 215 -5.54 20.06 -12.27
CA PRO A 215 -5.77 21.06 -11.23
C PRO A 215 -5.06 22.37 -11.55
N VAL A 216 -5.70 23.51 -11.25
CA VAL A 216 -5.12 24.84 -11.44
C VAL A 216 -5.20 25.60 -10.12
N MET A 217 -4.04 25.88 -9.53
CA MET A 217 -3.92 26.68 -8.32
C MET A 217 -3.86 28.17 -8.63
N THR A 218 -4.65 28.93 -7.87
CA THR A 218 -4.65 30.39 -7.86
C THR A 218 -4.40 30.87 -6.44
N GLN A 219 -3.23 31.47 -6.22
CA GLN A 219 -2.88 32.09 -4.94
C GLN A 219 -3.32 33.56 -4.92
N PHE A 220 -3.83 34.01 -3.78
CA PHE A 220 -4.20 35.39 -3.55
C PHE A 220 -2.95 36.23 -3.24
N SER A 221 -2.91 37.46 -3.75
CA SER A 221 -1.80 38.38 -3.51
C SER A 221 -1.68 38.76 -2.03
N THR A 222 -2.80 38.80 -1.33
CA THR A 222 -2.90 39.01 0.12
C THR A 222 -3.92 38.01 0.65
N PRO A 223 -3.58 37.20 1.67
CA PRO A 223 -4.56 36.33 2.29
C PRO A 223 -5.72 37.12 2.90
N VAL A 224 -6.91 36.52 2.94
CA VAL A 224 -8.14 37.17 3.40
C VAL A 224 -8.68 36.42 4.60
N VAL A 225 -8.86 37.14 5.71
CA VAL A 225 -9.48 36.59 6.92
C VAL A 225 -11.00 36.61 6.78
N ALA A 226 -11.61 35.43 6.74
CA ALA A 226 -13.05 35.27 6.72
C ALA A 226 -13.48 33.89 7.21
N ARG A 227 -14.79 33.65 7.39
CA ARG A 227 -15.32 32.31 7.65
C ARG A 227 -15.77 31.58 6.39
N TYR A 228 -16.36 32.31 5.45
CA TYR A 228 -16.94 31.77 4.23
C TYR A 228 -16.19 32.27 3.01
N ILE A 229 -16.04 31.40 2.02
CA ILE A 229 -15.51 31.72 0.70
C ILE A 229 -16.50 31.26 -0.37
N ARG A 230 -16.65 32.06 -1.43
CA ARG A 230 -17.41 31.74 -2.64
C ARG A 230 -16.55 31.85 -3.88
N ILE A 231 -16.60 30.82 -4.72
CA ILE A 231 -16.13 30.86 -6.10
C ILE A 231 -17.32 31.31 -6.96
N LEU A 232 -17.12 32.33 -7.80
CA LEU A 232 -18.15 32.95 -8.65
C LEU A 232 -17.79 32.78 -10.13
N PRO A 233 -18.15 31.66 -10.78
CA PRO A 233 -17.80 31.38 -12.17
C PRO A 233 -18.30 32.47 -13.14
N GLN A 234 -17.44 32.86 -14.09
CA GLN A 234 -17.73 33.90 -15.09
C GLN A 234 -17.72 33.34 -16.52
N SER A 235 -16.86 32.38 -16.81
CA SER A 235 -16.83 31.66 -18.10
C SER A 235 -16.49 30.19 -17.90
N TRP A 236 -16.96 29.34 -18.80
CA TRP A 236 -16.75 27.89 -18.76
C TRP A 236 -16.80 27.29 -20.17
N ASN A 237 -16.29 26.06 -20.30
CA ASN A 237 -16.44 25.21 -21.48
C ASN A 237 -17.50 24.13 -21.21
N GLY A 238 -18.34 23.83 -22.21
CA GLY A 238 -19.43 22.87 -22.05
C GLY A 238 -20.48 23.35 -21.04
N SER A 239 -20.79 22.52 -20.07
CA SER A 239 -21.63 22.85 -18.91
C SER A 239 -20.79 23.55 -17.83
N LEU A 240 -21.43 24.40 -17.02
CA LEU A 240 -20.76 24.99 -15.87
C LEU A 240 -20.59 23.90 -14.82
N CYS A 241 -19.40 23.30 -14.77
CA CYS A 241 -19.02 22.31 -13.77
C CYS A 241 -17.67 22.63 -13.14
N LEU A 242 -17.53 22.33 -11.85
CA LEU A 242 -16.36 22.65 -11.06
C LEU A 242 -16.13 21.58 -9.97
N ARG A 243 -14.86 21.25 -9.78
CA ARG A 243 -14.28 20.64 -8.58
C ARG A 243 -13.26 21.61 -7.99
N ALA A 244 -13.12 21.65 -6.68
CA ALA A 244 -12.26 22.62 -6.01
C ALA A 244 -11.65 22.11 -4.71
N GLU A 245 -10.54 22.75 -4.32
CA GLU A 245 -9.92 22.72 -3.00
C GLU A 245 -9.62 24.16 -2.56
N ILE A 246 -9.66 24.42 -1.26
CA ILE A 246 -9.47 25.75 -0.67
C ILE A 246 -8.21 25.73 0.19
N LEU A 247 -7.32 26.70 0.00
CA LEU A 247 -6.12 26.84 0.83
C LEU A 247 -6.40 27.83 1.97
N ALA A 248 -6.25 27.38 3.22
CA ALA A 248 -6.57 28.22 4.38
C ALA A 248 -5.74 27.88 5.63
N CYS A 249 -5.23 28.91 6.30
CA CYS A 249 -4.52 28.79 7.56
C CYS A 249 -5.46 29.02 8.74
N GLN A 250 -5.27 28.26 9.82
CA GLN A 250 -5.99 28.52 11.06
C GLN A 250 -5.44 29.79 11.72
N LEU A 251 -6.33 30.64 12.21
CA LEU A 251 -5.93 31.80 13.00
C LEU A 251 -5.45 31.37 14.39
N PRO A 252 -4.40 32.00 14.95
CA PRO A 252 -3.99 31.76 16.33
C PRO A 252 -5.14 32.09 17.28
N SER A 253 -5.68 31.07 17.95
CA SER A 253 -6.79 31.26 18.89
C SER A 253 -6.24 31.69 20.26
N ALA A 254 -6.82 32.72 20.89
CA ALA A 254 -6.49 33.13 22.27
C ALA A 254 -6.87 32.06 23.33
N HIS A 255 -7.66 31.06 22.93
CA HIS A 255 -7.93 29.85 23.67
C HIS A 255 -7.43 28.69 22.82
N HIS A 256 -6.34 28.04 23.25
CA HIS A 256 -5.95 26.74 22.70
C HIS A 256 -7.16 25.81 22.86
N SER A 257 -7.84 25.47 21.77
CA SER A 257 -8.82 24.40 21.84
C SER A 257 -8.05 23.11 22.13
N GLU A 258 -8.42 22.40 23.18
CA GLU A 258 -7.88 21.09 23.59
C GLU A 258 -8.06 19.96 22.55
N ASN A 259 -8.36 20.30 21.28
CA ASN A 259 -8.68 19.38 20.18
C ASN A 259 -7.66 19.41 19.03
N GLU A 260 -6.55 20.16 19.13
CA GLU A 260 -5.39 19.88 18.27
C GLU A 260 -4.75 18.59 18.79
N LEU A 261 -5.14 17.46 18.19
CA LEU A 261 -4.44 16.19 18.34
C LEU A 261 -3.04 16.33 17.73
N ASN A 262 -2.14 16.97 18.47
CA ASN A 262 -0.72 16.75 18.25
C ASN A 262 -0.48 15.32 18.69
N SER A 263 -0.13 14.44 17.74
CA SER A 263 0.28 13.08 18.07
C SER A 263 1.30 13.15 19.21
N SER A 264 1.09 12.37 20.27
CA SER A 264 2.06 12.30 21.37
C SER A 264 3.41 11.72 20.93
N ASP A 265 3.43 11.09 19.75
CA ASP A 265 4.58 10.40 19.20
C ASP A 265 5.46 11.40 18.45
N GLU A 266 6.71 11.52 18.87
CA GLU A 266 7.71 12.35 18.19
C GLU A 266 8.17 11.66 16.88
N LEU A 267 7.37 11.71 15.80
CA LEU A 267 7.64 11.06 14.51
C LEU A 267 7.90 12.09 13.38
N ASP A 268 8.51 11.66 12.27
CA ASP A 268 8.80 12.52 11.10
C ASP A 268 7.57 12.59 10.15
N PHE A 269 6.61 13.46 10.48
CA PHE A 269 5.38 13.65 9.69
C PHE A 269 5.61 14.57 8.48
N ARG A 270 5.97 13.97 7.35
CA ARG A 270 6.10 14.63 6.04
C ARG A 270 6.14 13.58 4.93
N HIS A 271 6.08 14.00 3.67
CA HIS A 271 6.28 13.09 2.55
C HIS A 271 7.76 12.86 2.31
N HIS A 272 8.13 11.59 2.09
CA HIS A 272 9.52 11.20 1.87
C HIS A 272 9.72 10.84 0.41
N ASN A 273 10.53 11.59 -0.35
CA ASN A 273 11.01 11.11 -1.65
C ASN A 273 11.86 9.83 -1.48
N TYR A 274 12.20 9.16 -2.57
CA TYR A 274 12.91 7.89 -2.55
C TYR A 274 14.26 7.99 -1.80
N LYS A 275 14.99 9.10 -1.96
CA LYS A 275 16.26 9.31 -1.24
C LYS A 275 16.03 9.43 0.26
N GLU A 276 15.05 10.22 0.67
CA GLU A 276 14.70 10.47 2.07
C GLU A 276 14.10 9.23 2.74
N MET A 277 13.23 8.49 2.06
CA MET A 277 12.70 7.19 2.53
C MET A 277 13.84 6.24 2.85
N ARG A 278 14.81 6.06 1.93
CA ARG A 278 15.99 5.22 2.18
C ARG A 278 16.81 5.73 3.37
N GLN A 279 16.97 7.04 3.49
CA GLN A 279 17.74 7.65 4.57
C GLN A 279 17.05 7.41 5.92
N MET A 280 15.75 7.60 6.00
CA MET A 280 14.94 7.34 7.19
C MET A 280 15.01 5.87 7.61
N MET A 281 14.80 4.93 6.67
CA MET A 281 14.95 3.50 6.95
C MET A 281 16.34 3.18 7.50
N LYS A 282 17.39 3.76 6.90
CA LYS A 282 18.77 3.59 7.36
C LYS A 282 18.98 4.10 8.78
N VAL A 283 18.46 5.29 9.10
CA VAL A 283 18.56 5.87 10.46
C VAL A 283 17.88 4.96 11.48
N ILE A 284 16.67 4.47 11.19
CA ILE A 284 15.95 3.53 12.08
C ILE A 284 16.76 2.24 12.28
N ASN A 285 17.38 1.71 11.22
CA ASN A 285 18.21 0.52 11.32
C ASN A 285 19.51 0.76 12.11
N GLU A 286 20.05 1.98 12.09
CA GLU A 286 21.21 2.35 12.91
C GLU A 286 20.83 2.57 14.38
N GLU A 287 19.59 2.98 14.65
CA GLU A 287 19.05 3.15 16.01
C GLU A 287 18.66 1.80 16.66
N CYS A 288 18.07 0.90 15.88
CA CYS A 288 17.60 -0.42 16.33
C CYS A 288 18.26 -1.60 15.57
N PRO A 289 19.59 -1.71 15.52
CA PRO A 289 20.27 -2.72 14.68
C PRO A 289 20.06 -4.16 15.14
N ASN A 290 19.70 -4.37 16.40
CA ASN A 290 19.48 -5.70 16.96
C ASN A 290 18.13 -6.29 16.54
N ILE A 291 17.16 -5.45 16.18
CA ILE A 291 15.82 -5.91 15.84
C ILE A 291 15.40 -5.59 14.41
N THR A 292 16.22 -4.86 13.65
CA THR A 292 15.88 -4.44 12.29
C THR A 292 16.89 -4.94 11.28
N ARG A 293 16.41 -5.17 10.05
CA ARG A 293 17.26 -5.44 8.89
C ARG A 293 16.63 -4.91 7.62
N ILE A 294 17.35 -4.04 6.93
CA ILE A 294 16.98 -3.57 5.59
C ILE A 294 17.45 -4.56 4.54
N TYR A 295 16.57 -4.94 3.63
CA TYR A 295 16.93 -5.74 2.45
C TYR A 295 16.15 -5.29 1.20
N ASN A 296 16.55 -5.81 0.05
CA ASN A 296 15.96 -5.48 -1.24
C ASN A 296 15.14 -6.65 -1.77
N ILE A 297 13.87 -6.42 -2.16
CA ILE A 297 13.02 -7.48 -2.74
C ILE A 297 13.14 -7.56 -4.27
N GLY A 298 13.60 -6.48 -4.93
CA GLY A 298 13.72 -6.41 -6.38
C GLY A 298 14.15 -5.04 -6.89
N LYS A 299 13.90 -4.75 -8.16
CA LYS A 299 14.08 -3.40 -8.70
C LYS A 299 12.89 -3.03 -9.55
N SER A 300 12.56 -1.75 -9.55
CA SER A 300 11.62 -1.16 -10.48
C SER A 300 12.18 -1.08 -11.89
N SER A 301 11.34 -0.72 -12.84
CA SER A 301 11.68 -0.53 -14.25
C SER A 301 12.83 0.47 -14.46
N GLN A 302 12.86 1.58 -13.70
CA GLN A 302 13.93 2.57 -13.74
C GLN A 302 15.15 2.19 -12.88
N GLY A 303 15.13 1.01 -12.25
CA GLY A 303 16.26 0.45 -11.51
C GLY A 303 16.35 0.87 -10.05
N LEU A 304 15.33 1.56 -9.53
CA LEU A 304 15.20 1.83 -8.09
C LEU A 304 14.97 0.52 -7.34
N LYS A 305 15.55 0.39 -6.16
CA LYS A 305 15.43 -0.81 -5.33
C LYS A 305 14.16 -0.72 -4.50
N MET A 306 13.38 -1.80 -4.49
CA MET A 306 12.23 -1.92 -3.59
C MET A 306 12.71 -2.43 -2.24
N TYR A 307 12.82 -1.52 -1.27
CA TYR A 307 13.34 -1.83 0.05
C TYR A 307 12.26 -2.38 0.97
N ALA A 308 12.64 -3.37 1.77
CA ALA A 308 11.86 -3.89 2.87
C ALA A 308 12.64 -3.69 4.18
N MET A 309 11.92 -3.34 5.25
CA MET A 309 12.44 -3.41 6.60
C MET A 309 11.86 -4.65 7.29
N GLU A 310 12.75 -5.54 7.68
CA GLU A 310 12.46 -6.66 8.57
C GLU A 310 12.56 -6.16 10.02
N ILE A 311 11.57 -6.50 10.86
CA ILE A 311 11.56 -6.24 12.30
C ILE A 311 11.26 -7.54 13.05
N SER A 312 12.19 -8.03 13.85
CA SER A 312 12.12 -9.26 14.66
C SER A 312 13.26 -9.24 15.69
N ASP A 313 13.19 -10.01 16.77
CA ASP A 313 14.32 -10.15 17.70
C ASP A 313 15.51 -10.95 17.13
N ASN A 314 15.31 -11.67 16.01
CA ASN A 314 16.37 -12.37 15.28
C ASN A 314 16.36 -12.07 13.76
N PRO A 315 16.66 -10.82 13.36
CA PRO A 315 16.51 -10.40 11.97
C PRO A 315 17.51 -11.12 11.05
N GLY A 316 16.99 -11.73 9.99
CA GLY A 316 17.74 -12.42 8.95
C GLY A 316 17.40 -13.90 8.81
N GLU A 317 16.87 -14.52 9.87
CA GLU A 317 16.60 -15.95 9.93
C GLU A 317 15.14 -16.23 10.29
N HIS A 318 14.58 -17.31 9.74
CA HIS A 318 13.22 -17.75 10.09
C HIS A 318 13.31 -18.68 11.31
N GLU A 319 12.57 -18.36 12.37
CA GLU A 319 12.50 -19.20 13.57
C GLU A 319 11.32 -20.17 13.54
N THR A 320 11.57 -21.42 13.92
CA THR A 320 10.53 -22.46 13.85
C THR A 320 9.36 -22.13 14.78
N GLY A 321 8.17 -21.91 14.21
CA GLY A 321 6.95 -21.58 14.95
C GLY A 321 6.69 -20.08 15.17
N GLU A 322 7.60 -19.22 14.69
CA GLU A 322 7.41 -17.77 14.56
C GLU A 322 6.73 -17.47 13.21
N PRO A 323 5.53 -16.89 13.19
CA PRO A 323 4.86 -16.55 11.93
C PRO A 323 5.52 -15.36 11.23
N GLU A 324 5.53 -15.37 9.90
CA GLU A 324 5.91 -14.19 9.10
C GLU A 324 4.68 -13.36 8.72
N PHE A 325 4.77 -12.05 8.97
CA PHE A 325 3.74 -11.06 8.65
C PHE A 325 4.28 -10.05 7.62
N ARG A 326 3.41 -9.52 6.76
CA ARG A 326 3.79 -8.40 5.87
C ARG A 326 2.78 -7.27 5.75
N TYR A 327 3.31 -6.05 5.68
CA TYR A 327 2.60 -4.91 5.10
C TYR A 327 3.30 -4.43 3.84
N THR A 328 2.51 -4.11 2.82
CA THR A 328 2.98 -3.47 1.59
C THR A 328 2.20 -2.19 1.33
N ALA A 329 2.86 -1.21 0.72
CA ALA A 329 2.24 0.04 0.29
C ALA A 329 2.85 0.51 -1.03
N GLY A 330 2.22 1.52 -1.63
CA GLY A 330 2.68 2.12 -2.88
C GLY A 330 2.64 1.14 -4.05
N LEU A 331 1.60 0.31 -4.15
CA LEU A 331 1.27 -0.42 -5.39
C LEU A 331 1.00 0.58 -6.52
N HIS A 332 0.21 1.61 -6.20
CA HIS A 332 0.06 2.83 -6.96
C HIS A 332 0.92 3.91 -6.30
N GLY A 333 1.76 4.59 -7.08
CA GLY A 333 2.71 5.58 -6.56
C GLY A 333 2.04 6.83 -6.00
N ASN A 334 0.86 7.19 -6.48
CA ASN A 334 0.10 8.33 -5.98
C ASN A 334 -0.75 8.05 -4.73
N GLU A 335 -0.81 6.80 -4.27
CA GLU A 335 -1.46 6.42 -3.01
C GLU A 335 -0.44 6.51 -1.86
N ALA A 336 -0.04 7.74 -1.53
CA ALA A 336 1.10 8.05 -0.68
C ALA A 336 0.89 7.75 0.81
N LEU A 337 -0.35 7.80 1.31
CA LEU A 337 -0.61 7.66 2.75
C LEU A 337 -0.10 6.32 3.31
N GLY A 338 -0.32 5.22 2.58
CA GLY A 338 0.17 3.90 3.01
C GLY A 338 1.69 3.84 3.13
N ARG A 339 2.43 4.53 2.26
CA ARG A 339 3.89 4.61 2.30
C ARG A 339 4.34 5.27 3.60
N GLU A 340 3.78 6.45 3.89
CA GLU A 340 4.16 7.23 5.07
C GLU A 340 3.76 6.52 6.37
N LEU A 341 2.57 5.90 6.43
CA LEU A 341 2.17 5.09 7.59
C LEU A 341 3.15 3.94 7.89
N LEU A 342 3.70 3.28 6.86
CA LEU A 342 4.70 2.22 7.08
C LEU A 342 6.04 2.77 7.57
N LEU A 343 6.46 3.95 7.09
CA LEU A 343 7.68 4.61 7.58
C LEU A 343 7.52 5.07 9.04
N LEU A 344 6.37 5.64 9.38
CA LEU A 344 6.01 6.02 10.75
C LEU A 344 5.94 4.77 11.66
N LEU A 345 5.35 3.67 11.18
CA LEU A 345 5.31 2.40 11.92
C LEU A 345 6.72 1.85 12.20
N MET A 346 7.65 1.93 11.25
CA MET A 346 9.04 1.54 11.47
C MET A 346 9.69 2.37 12.59
N GLN A 347 9.50 3.69 12.60
CA GLN A 347 10.01 4.56 13.67
C GLN A 347 9.36 4.23 15.02
N PHE A 348 8.04 4.12 15.04
CA PHE A 348 7.26 3.81 16.23
C PHE A 348 7.71 2.48 16.87
N MET A 349 7.82 1.41 16.07
CA MET A 349 8.23 0.09 16.57
C MET A 349 9.64 0.12 17.18
N CYS A 350 10.59 0.84 16.55
CA CYS A 350 11.95 0.99 17.10
C CYS A 350 11.95 1.77 18.43
N LYS A 351 11.29 2.94 18.46
CA LYS A 351 11.22 3.79 19.66
C LYS A 351 10.53 3.08 20.82
N GLU A 352 9.37 2.48 20.57
CA GLU A 352 8.60 1.80 21.61
C GLU A 352 9.25 0.51 22.09
N TYR A 353 10.00 -0.19 21.24
CA TYR A 353 10.83 -1.31 21.67
C TYR A 353 11.93 -0.85 22.63
N ASN A 354 12.64 0.25 22.30
CA ASN A 354 13.65 0.86 23.16
C ASN A 354 13.07 1.41 24.48
N ASN A 355 11.80 1.82 24.48
CA ASN A 355 11.05 2.25 25.67
C ASN A 355 10.47 1.08 26.49
N ASP A 356 10.79 -0.17 26.15
CA ASP A 356 10.29 -1.37 26.82
C ASP A 356 8.75 -1.51 26.81
N ASN A 357 8.09 -1.01 25.77
CA ASN A 357 6.64 -1.17 25.62
C ASN A 357 6.28 -2.67 25.51
N PRO A 358 5.50 -3.24 26.45
CA PRO A 358 5.24 -4.67 26.51
C PRO A 358 4.39 -5.20 25.34
N ARG A 359 3.64 -4.34 24.65
CA ARG A 359 2.91 -4.74 23.43
C ARG A 359 3.87 -4.89 22.26
N VAL A 360 4.71 -3.89 22.03
CA VAL A 360 5.70 -3.89 20.93
C VAL A 360 6.76 -4.97 21.13
N ARG A 361 7.26 -5.17 22.36
CA ARG A 361 8.16 -6.28 22.71
C ARG A 361 7.60 -7.63 22.30
N ARG A 362 6.34 -7.93 22.69
CA ARG A 362 5.66 -9.19 22.33
C ARG A 362 5.46 -9.37 20.83
N LEU A 363 5.25 -8.29 20.08
CA LEU A 363 5.15 -8.34 18.63
C LEU A 363 6.51 -8.67 18.00
N VAL A 364 7.56 -7.94 18.37
CA VAL A 364 8.92 -8.13 17.82
C VAL A 364 9.52 -9.49 18.17
N GLU A 365 9.25 -10.01 19.38
CA GLU A 365 9.75 -11.32 19.84
C GLU A 365 8.88 -12.51 19.39
N GLY A 366 7.71 -12.25 18.80
CA GLY A 366 6.71 -13.27 18.51
C GLY A 366 6.28 -13.35 17.06
N VAL A 367 6.71 -12.40 16.23
CA VAL A 367 6.32 -12.25 14.83
C VAL A 367 7.50 -11.66 14.06
N ARG A 368 7.80 -12.26 12.91
CA ARG A 368 8.74 -11.71 11.96
C ARG A 368 8.02 -10.77 11.00
N ILE A 369 8.20 -9.47 11.20
CA ILE A 369 7.44 -8.43 10.50
C ILE A 369 8.23 -7.92 9.30
N HIS A 370 7.60 -7.86 8.12
CA HIS A 370 8.19 -7.32 6.89
C HIS A 370 7.38 -6.13 6.37
N LEU A 371 7.98 -4.94 6.33
CA LEU A 371 7.33 -3.71 5.91
C LEU A 371 7.94 -3.18 4.60
N VAL A 372 7.13 -3.02 3.56
CA VAL A 372 7.55 -2.53 2.24
C VAL A 372 6.79 -1.23 1.92
N PRO A 373 7.42 -0.05 2.12
CA PRO A 373 6.73 1.23 1.99
C PRO A 373 6.43 1.62 0.54
N SER A 374 7.11 1.03 -0.45
CA SER A 374 6.96 1.41 -1.85
C SER A 374 7.26 0.25 -2.80
N LEU A 375 6.21 -0.30 -3.39
CA LEU A 375 6.30 -1.30 -4.47
C LEU A 375 6.46 -0.66 -5.86
N ASN A 376 6.02 0.58 -6.04
CA ASN A 376 6.18 1.36 -7.26
C ASN A 376 6.90 2.70 -6.96
N PRO A 377 8.21 2.67 -6.64
CA PRO A 377 8.95 3.88 -6.31
C PRO A 377 9.07 4.84 -7.50
N ASP A 378 9.09 4.33 -8.73
CA ASP A 378 9.20 5.16 -9.95
C ASP A 378 7.98 6.09 -10.08
N ALA A 379 6.78 5.53 -9.93
CA ALA A 379 5.55 6.30 -10.03
C ALA A 379 5.31 7.22 -8.82
N TYR A 380 5.81 6.85 -7.63
CA TYR A 380 5.78 7.73 -6.46
C TYR A 380 6.62 8.99 -6.70
N GLU A 381 7.82 8.88 -7.27
CA GLU A 381 8.65 10.07 -7.56
C GLU A 381 7.95 11.03 -8.53
N LEU A 382 7.17 10.49 -9.49
CA LEU A 382 6.37 11.30 -10.41
C LEU A 382 5.24 12.04 -9.67
N ALA A 383 4.50 11.35 -8.80
CA ALA A 383 3.44 11.96 -8.00
C ALA A 383 4.01 13.00 -7.00
N PHE A 384 5.09 12.66 -6.31
CA PHE A 384 5.78 13.51 -5.35
C PHE A 384 6.29 14.81 -5.98
N GLN A 385 6.75 14.78 -7.24
CA GLN A 385 7.20 15.99 -7.94
C GLN A 385 6.08 17.00 -8.20
N MET A 386 4.84 16.54 -8.36
CA MET A 386 3.69 17.44 -8.48
C MET A 386 3.19 17.93 -7.13
N GLY A 387 3.28 17.10 -6.09
CA GLY A 387 2.78 17.40 -4.76
C GLY A 387 1.33 16.92 -4.55
N SER A 388 0.88 17.05 -3.31
CA SER A 388 -0.43 16.59 -2.83
C SER A 388 -1.58 17.27 -3.59
N GLU A 389 -1.48 18.59 -3.76
CA GLU A 389 -2.60 19.43 -4.19
C GLU A 389 -2.74 19.57 -5.70
N MET A 390 -1.65 19.30 -6.42
CA MET A 390 -1.58 19.46 -7.88
C MET A 390 -1.58 18.11 -8.62
N GLY A 391 -1.60 17.00 -7.89
CA GLY A 391 -1.78 15.67 -8.44
C GLY A 391 -3.20 15.48 -8.99
N ASN A 392 -3.31 15.01 -10.24
CA ASN A 392 -4.58 14.47 -10.71
C ASN A 392 -4.74 13.01 -10.25
N TRP A 393 -5.95 12.46 -10.37
CA TRP A 393 -6.29 11.11 -9.90
C TRP A 393 -5.42 9.96 -10.43
N ALA A 394 -4.79 10.14 -11.59
CA ALA A 394 -4.16 9.09 -12.38
C ALA A 394 -2.63 9.20 -12.46
N LEU A 395 -2.07 10.39 -12.22
CA LEU A 395 -0.64 10.65 -12.31
C LEU A 395 0.08 9.87 -11.21
N GLY A 396 1.01 8.99 -11.60
CA GLY A 396 1.72 8.14 -10.65
C GLY A 396 0.95 6.88 -10.24
N HIS A 397 -0.15 6.53 -10.90
CA HIS A 397 -0.91 5.29 -10.60
C HIS A 397 -0.20 4.03 -11.12
N TRP A 398 0.16 4.01 -12.41
CA TRP A 398 0.75 2.84 -13.07
C TRP A 398 2.28 2.81 -12.96
N THR A 399 2.88 1.65 -13.27
CA THR A 399 4.33 1.56 -13.51
C THR A 399 4.73 2.37 -14.75
N GLU A 400 6.02 2.62 -14.94
CA GLU A 400 6.57 3.25 -16.15
C GLU A 400 6.12 2.53 -17.43
N GLU A 401 5.99 1.20 -17.37
CA GLU A 401 5.56 0.36 -18.50
C GLU A 401 4.03 0.36 -18.71
N GLY A 402 3.27 1.07 -17.86
CA GLY A 402 1.82 1.20 -17.96
C GLY A 402 1.03 0.05 -17.30
N TYR A 403 1.65 -0.72 -16.40
CA TYR A 403 0.98 -1.79 -15.67
C TYR A 403 0.41 -1.28 -14.35
N ASP A 404 -0.79 -1.76 -14.00
CA ASP A 404 -1.31 -1.68 -12.63
C ASP A 404 -0.78 -2.90 -11.87
N ILE A 405 0.14 -2.69 -10.91
CA ILE A 405 0.77 -3.79 -10.17
C ILE A 405 -0.26 -4.65 -9.46
N PHE A 406 -1.30 -4.04 -8.88
CA PHE A 406 -2.31 -4.79 -8.13
C PHE A 406 -3.06 -5.78 -9.03
N GLN A 407 -3.22 -5.47 -10.32
CA GLN A 407 -3.96 -6.28 -11.31
C GLN A 407 -3.05 -7.09 -12.25
N ASN A 408 -1.74 -7.10 -12.02
CA ASN A 408 -0.77 -7.70 -12.94
C ASN A 408 -0.32 -9.13 -12.54
N PHE A 409 -0.97 -9.75 -11.56
CA PHE A 409 -0.63 -11.09 -11.11
C PHE A 409 -1.29 -12.19 -11.97
N PRO A 410 -0.74 -13.42 -12.00
CA PRO A 410 -1.38 -14.54 -12.68
C PRO A 410 -2.81 -14.82 -12.17
N ASP A 411 -3.77 -14.93 -13.09
CA ASP A 411 -5.15 -15.34 -12.75
C ASP A 411 -5.19 -16.84 -12.40
N LEU A 412 -5.17 -17.12 -11.09
CA LEU A 412 -5.29 -18.47 -10.55
C LEU A 412 -6.74 -18.87 -10.28
N ASN A 413 -7.65 -17.89 -10.20
CA ASN A 413 -9.08 -18.10 -9.98
C ASN A 413 -9.68 -18.91 -11.14
N SER A 414 -9.43 -18.49 -12.38
CA SER A 414 -9.88 -19.20 -13.58
C SER A 414 -9.37 -20.65 -13.63
N ILE A 415 -8.13 -20.89 -13.19
CA ILE A 415 -7.53 -22.22 -13.12
C ILE A 415 -8.25 -23.08 -12.07
N LEU A 416 -8.39 -22.56 -10.85
CA LEU A 416 -9.07 -23.25 -9.76
C LEU A 416 -10.50 -23.61 -10.15
N TRP A 417 -11.27 -22.61 -10.56
CA TRP A 417 -12.69 -22.74 -10.85
C TRP A 417 -12.97 -23.66 -12.02
N GLY A 418 -12.18 -23.57 -13.09
CA GLY A 418 -12.26 -24.51 -14.20
C GLY A 418 -11.90 -25.94 -13.79
N ALA A 419 -11.04 -26.14 -12.79
CA ALA A 419 -10.73 -27.46 -12.25
C ALA A 419 -11.83 -27.98 -11.31
N GLU A 420 -12.43 -27.11 -10.48
CA GLU A 420 -13.56 -27.45 -9.62
C GLU A 420 -14.76 -27.96 -10.43
N ASP A 421 -15.10 -27.27 -11.53
CA ASP A 421 -16.24 -27.63 -12.39
C ASP A 421 -16.05 -28.99 -13.08
N ARG A 422 -14.79 -29.39 -13.28
CA ARG A 422 -14.42 -30.71 -13.82
C ARG A 422 -14.25 -31.77 -12.74
N GLY A 423 -14.42 -31.45 -11.46
CA GLY A 423 -14.21 -32.37 -10.33
C GLY A 423 -12.74 -32.76 -10.14
N TRP A 424 -11.81 -31.91 -10.58
CA TRP A 424 -10.37 -32.16 -10.53
C TRP A 424 -9.72 -31.75 -9.22
N VAL A 425 -10.39 -30.96 -8.39
CA VAL A 425 -9.90 -30.48 -7.08
C VAL A 425 -10.32 -31.45 -5.96
N PRO A 426 -9.44 -31.84 -5.01
CA PRO A 426 -8.01 -31.50 -4.91
C PRO A 426 -7.07 -32.54 -5.57
N ARG A 427 -7.59 -33.49 -6.35
CA ARG A 427 -6.83 -34.68 -6.79
C ARG A 427 -5.81 -34.42 -7.90
N ILE A 428 -6.17 -33.58 -8.87
CA ILE A 428 -5.35 -33.23 -10.04
C ILE A 428 -4.81 -31.81 -9.87
N VAL A 429 -5.69 -30.88 -9.52
CA VAL A 429 -5.32 -29.50 -9.20
C VAL A 429 -5.52 -29.31 -7.69
N PRO A 430 -4.50 -28.82 -6.96
CA PRO A 430 -4.65 -28.58 -5.53
C PRO A 430 -5.59 -27.39 -5.27
N ASN A 431 -6.20 -27.35 -4.09
CA ASN A 431 -7.02 -26.22 -3.60
C ASN A 431 -6.18 -25.11 -2.93
N HIS A 432 -4.86 -25.22 -3.00
CA HIS A 432 -3.86 -24.30 -2.46
C HIS A 432 -2.58 -24.42 -3.29
N HIS A 433 -1.70 -23.42 -3.26
CA HIS A 433 -0.42 -23.45 -3.98
C HIS A 433 -0.59 -23.88 -5.45
N ILE A 434 -1.55 -23.25 -6.13
CA ILE A 434 -1.89 -23.57 -7.51
C ILE A 434 -0.69 -23.17 -8.38
N PRO A 435 -0.07 -24.11 -9.12
CA PRO A 435 1.04 -23.77 -9.99
C PRO A 435 0.54 -22.96 -11.19
N PHE A 436 1.30 -21.96 -11.59
CA PHE A 436 1.11 -21.27 -12.87
C PHE A 436 2.22 -21.68 -13.86
N PRO A 437 1.95 -21.69 -15.18
CA PRO A 437 2.96 -22.03 -16.17
C PRO A 437 4.15 -21.06 -16.14
N GLU A 438 5.39 -21.55 -16.24
CA GLU A 438 6.61 -20.73 -16.29
C GLU A 438 6.58 -19.68 -17.41
N ASN A 439 5.84 -19.96 -18.49
CA ASN A 439 5.66 -19.03 -19.61
C ASN A 439 5.00 -17.70 -19.19
N PHE A 440 4.24 -17.66 -18.09
CA PHE A 440 3.67 -16.42 -17.57
C PHE A 440 4.78 -15.46 -17.11
N LEU A 441 5.81 -15.95 -16.44
CA LEU A 441 6.92 -15.11 -15.96
C LEU A 441 7.71 -14.44 -17.10
N ASN A 442 7.63 -15.01 -18.30
CA ASN A 442 8.25 -14.51 -19.53
C ASN A 442 7.30 -13.64 -20.39
N GLY A 443 6.05 -13.45 -19.94
CA GLY A 443 5.02 -12.64 -20.62
C GLY A 443 4.90 -11.22 -20.06
N SER A 444 3.69 -10.64 -20.14
CA SER A 444 3.30 -9.28 -19.75
C SER A 444 3.29 -8.99 -18.24
N LEU A 445 4.27 -9.51 -17.48
CA LEU A 445 4.46 -9.18 -16.06
C LEU A 445 5.47 -8.05 -15.91
N ALA A 446 5.06 -7.01 -15.18
CA ALA A 446 5.93 -5.93 -14.74
C ALA A 446 7.10 -6.48 -13.90
N VAL A 447 8.23 -5.79 -13.95
CA VAL A 447 9.44 -6.21 -13.21
C VAL A 447 9.23 -6.18 -11.70
N GLU A 448 8.40 -5.25 -11.22
CA GLU A 448 7.95 -5.11 -9.85
C GLU A 448 7.14 -6.33 -9.42
N THR A 449 6.11 -6.70 -10.20
CA THR A 449 5.26 -7.88 -9.95
C THR A 449 6.09 -9.15 -9.86
N ARG A 450 7.05 -9.36 -10.76
CA ARG A 450 7.93 -10.53 -10.74
C ARG A 450 8.76 -10.59 -9.45
N ALA A 451 9.28 -9.45 -9.01
CA ALA A 451 10.04 -9.37 -7.77
C ALA A 451 9.16 -9.62 -6.53
N ILE A 452 7.94 -9.11 -6.52
CA ILE A 452 6.96 -9.37 -5.47
C ILE A 452 6.65 -10.87 -5.40
N ILE A 453 6.28 -11.52 -6.51
CA ILE A 453 6.02 -12.97 -6.55
C ILE A 453 7.19 -13.76 -5.97
N SER A 454 8.41 -13.47 -6.42
CA SER A 454 9.60 -14.16 -5.91
C SER A 454 9.83 -13.89 -4.42
N TRP A 455 9.47 -12.72 -3.91
CA TRP A 455 9.51 -12.44 -2.48
C TRP A 455 8.44 -13.20 -1.70
N MET A 456 7.21 -13.30 -2.22
CA MET A 456 6.13 -14.09 -1.61
C MET A 456 6.49 -15.58 -1.53
N GLU A 457 7.22 -16.13 -2.50
CA GLU A 457 7.62 -17.55 -2.53
C GLU A 457 8.79 -17.87 -1.58
N ARG A 458 9.68 -16.91 -1.32
CA ARG A 458 10.88 -17.11 -0.48
C ARG A 458 10.56 -17.13 1.02
N ASN A 459 9.44 -16.56 1.41
CA ASN A 459 9.10 -16.22 2.77
C ASN A 459 7.77 -16.90 3.15
N PRO A 460 7.68 -17.68 4.24
CA PRO A 460 6.46 -18.35 4.65
C PRO A 460 5.43 -17.40 5.29
N PHE A 461 5.00 -16.38 4.54
CA PHE A 461 4.00 -15.41 4.99
C PHE A 461 2.67 -16.09 5.38
N VAL A 462 2.14 -15.68 6.52
CA VAL A 462 0.87 -16.19 7.09
C VAL A 462 -0.25 -15.18 6.91
N LEU A 463 0.03 -13.91 7.20
CA LEU A 463 -0.93 -12.81 7.12
C LEU A 463 -0.24 -11.59 6.52
N GLY A 464 -0.97 -10.85 5.69
CA GLY A 464 -0.55 -9.54 5.26
C GLY A 464 -1.69 -8.65 4.82
N ALA A 465 -1.35 -7.41 4.53
CA ALA A 465 -2.26 -6.47 3.91
C ALA A 465 -1.49 -5.48 3.04
N ASN A 466 -2.14 -5.02 1.98
CA ASN A 466 -1.67 -3.92 1.15
C ASN A 466 -2.48 -2.66 1.44
N LEU A 467 -1.76 -1.57 1.67
CA LEU A 467 -2.31 -0.25 1.96
C LEU A 467 -2.48 0.52 0.65
N GLN A 468 -3.69 0.98 0.40
CA GLN A 468 -4.16 1.70 -0.80
C GLN A 468 -4.89 2.98 -0.40
N GLY A 469 -5.18 3.84 -1.38
CA GLY A 469 -5.90 5.10 -1.22
C GLY A 469 -7.04 5.28 -2.24
N GLY A 470 -7.81 6.35 -2.09
CA GLY A 470 -8.93 6.69 -2.96
C GLY A 470 -10.29 6.13 -2.54
N GLU A 471 -10.36 5.50 -1.37
CA GLU A 471 -11.59 5.10 -0.69
C GLU A 471 -11.29 4.88 0.80
N LYS A 472 -12.30 4.70 1.64
CA LYS A 472 -12.13 4.44 3.08
C LYS A 472 -12.86 3.17 3.52
N LEU A 473 -12.24 2.00 3.32
CA LEU A 473 -12.80 0.69 3.70
C LEU A 473 -11.75 -0.43 3.66
N VAL A 474 -12.08 -1.62 4.20
CA VAL A 474 -11.26 -2.83 4.05
C VAL A 474 -11.91 -3.84 3.11
N ALA A 475 -11.23 -4.17 2.02
CA ALA A 475 -11.68 -5.14 1.04
C ALA A 475 -11.00 -6.51 1.25
N TYR A 476 -11.79 -7.59 1.21
CA TYR A 476 -11.30 -8.96 1.37
C TYR A 476 -11.61 -9.87 0.18
N PRO A 477 -10.79 -10.92 -0.06
CA PRO A 477 -10.95 -11.86 -1.18
C PRO A 477 -12.29 -12.61 -1.22
N PHE A 478 -12.73 -13.13 -2.36
CA PHE A 478 -12.07 -13.02 -3.67
C PHE A 478 -12.25 -11.63 -4.29
N ASP A 479 -11.26 -11.23 -5.10
CA ASP A 479 -11.31 -10.02 -5.90
C ASP A 479 -11.93 -10.26 -7.27
N MET A 480 -11.76 -11.47 -7.84
CA MET A 480 -12.42 -11.86 -9.08
C MET A 480 -13.87 -12.30 -8.83
N LEU A 481 -14.82 -11.80 -9.63
CA LEU A 481 -16.23 -12.15 -9.52
C LEU A 481 -16.55 -13.51 -10.16
N ARG A 482 -17.16 -14.40 -9.36
CA ARG A 482 -17.87 -15.59 -9.84
C ARG A 482 -19.09 -15.86 -8.98
N ALA A 483 -20.28 -15.72 -9.57
CA ALA A 483 -21.59 -16.19 -9.07
C ALA A 483 -21.68 -16.47 -7.55
N LEU A 484 -21.48 -15.42 -6.72
CA LEU A 484 -21.57 -15.45 -5.25
C LEU A 484 -20.78 -16.61 -4.58
N ARG A 485 -19.59 -16.95 -5.08
CA ARG A 485 -18.68 -17.86 -4.37
C ARG A 485 -17.69 -17.07 -3.53
N GLU A 486 -17.94 -17.09 -2.23
CA GLU A 486 -17.00 -16.63 -1.21
C GLU A 486 -15.79 -17.56 -1.12
N THR A 487 -14.70 -17.09 -0.50
CA THR A 487 -13.56 -17.95 -0.21
C THR A 487 -13.96 -19.05 0.78
N PRO A 488 -13.30 -20.22 0.75
CA PRO A 488 -13.48 -21.23 1.80
C PRO A 488 -13.26 -20.72 3.23
N ASP A 489 -12.51 -19.62 3.38
CA ASP A 489 -12.14 -18.98 4.64
C ASP A 489 -12.85 -17.63 4.86
N ASP A 490 -14.01 -17.39 4.23
CA ASP A 490 -14.75 -16.10 4.29
C ASP A 490 -14.94 -15.57 5.71
N ALA A 491 -15.41 -16.44 6.62
CA ALA A 491 -15.62 -16.05 8.02
C ALA A 491 -14.33 -15.59 8.73
N MET A 492 -13.16 -16.11 8.32
CA MET A 492 -11.87 -15.66 8.84
C MET A 492 -11.47 -14.33 8.19
N PHE A 493 -11.63 -14.18 6.88
CA PHE A 493 -11.35 -12.93 6.17
C PHE A 493 -12.20 -11.76 6.69
N ARG A 494 -13.49 -11.98 6.95
CA ARG A 494 -14.37 -10.99 7.54
C ARG A 494 -13.92 -10.59 8.94
N TRP A 495 -13.48 -11.54 9.77
CA TRP A 495 -12.89 -11.25 11.08
C TRP A 495 -11.64 -10.38 10.95
N LEU A 496 -10.72 -10.75 10.05
CA LEU A 496 -9.49 -10.00 9.79
C LEU A 496 -9.81 -8.57 9.31
N ALA A 497 -10.74 -8.41 8.37
CA ALA A 497 -11.16 -7.10 7.88
C ALA A 497 -11.80 -6.25 8.98
N MET A 498 -12.68 -6.85 9.80
CA MET A 498 -13.28 -6.15 10.95
C MET A 498 -12.23 -5.72 11.98
N SER A 499 -11.20 -6.54 12.22
CA SER A 499 -10.15 -6.21 13.20
C SER A 499 -9.41 -4.92 12.86
N TYR A 500 -9.18 -4.66 11.56
CA TYR A 500 -8.61 -3.40 11.09
C TYR A 500 -9.67 -2.29 11.12
N ALA A 501 -10.80 -2.49 10.45
CA ALA A 501 -11.80 -1.45 10.22
C ALA A 501 -12.41 -0.89 11.53
N HIS A 502 -12.65 -1.74 12.53
CA HIS A 502 -13.25 -1.34 13.82
C HIS A 502 -12.23 -0.76 14.80
N SER A 503 -10.93 -0.95 14.55
CA SER A 503 -9.86 -0.30 15.30
C SER A 503 -9.52 1.08 14.74
N HIS A 504 -9.95 1.36 13.50
CA HIS A 504 -9.74 2.64 12.84
C HIS A 504 -10.75 3.67 13.34
N LEU A 505 -10.28 4.88 13.69
CA LEU A 505 -11.12 5.88 14.36
C LEU A 505 -12.33 6.31 13.53
N THR A 506 -12.15 6.53 12.22
CA THR A 506 -13.18 7.12 11.35
C THR A 506 -13.75 6.17 10.27
N MET A 507 -13.28 4.92 10.16
CA MET A 507 -13.65 4.06 9.02
C MET A 507 -15.09 3.54 9.16
N THR A 508 -15.56 3.32 10.39
CA THR A 508 -16.92 2.82 10.72
C THR A 508 -17.96 3.94 10.90
N GLU A 509 -17.61 5.18 10.59
CA GLU A 509 -18.52 6.33 10.67
C GLU A 509 -19.58 6.27 9.56
N THR A 510 -20.75 5.73 9.90
CA THR A 510 -21.87 5.49 8.97
C THR A 510 -22.45 6.73 8.26
N TYR A 511 -22.18 7.95 8.76
CA TYR A 511 -22.72 9.18 8.16
C TYR A 511 -21.84 9.76 7.04
N ARG A 512 -20.57 9.33 6.93
CA ARG A 512 -19.62 9.87 5.95
C ARG A 512 -19.65 9.17 4.58
N GLY A 513 -20.42 8.09 4.41
CA GLY A 513 -20.59 7.40 3.12
C GLY A 513 -19.29 6.86 2.50
N SER A 514 -19.33 6.48 1.22
CA SER A 514 -18.12 6.28 0.39
C SER A 514 -17.62 7.63 -0.13
N CYS A 515 -16.34 7.70 -0.47
CA CYS A 515 -15.71 8.89 -1.04
C CYS A 515 -16.35 9.34 -2.36
N HIS A 516 -16.79 8.40 -3.19
CA HIS A 516 -17.21 8.70 -4.57
C HIS A 516 -18.61 8.20 -4.93
N GLY A 517 -19.23 7.38 -4.10
CA GLY A 517 -20.57 6.85 -4.39
C GLY A 517 -21.29 6.30 -3.17
N ASP A 518 -22.11 5.28 -3.38
CA ASP A 518 -22.82 4.62 -2.29
C ASP A 518 -21.86 3.87 -1.36
N ASP A 519 -22.19 3.86 -0.06
CA ASP A 519 -21.55 2.99 0.90
C ASP A 519 -21.91 1.52 0.63
N VAL A 520 -21.01 0.82 -0.05
CA VAL A 520 -21.11 -0.60 -0.35
C VAL A 520 -20.90 -1.51 0.87
N THR A 521 -20.50 -0.95 2.02
CA THR A 521 -20.20 -1.71 3.24
C THR A 521 -21.42 -1.87 4.16
N GLY A 522 -22.49 -1.11 3.90
CA GLY A 522 -23.67 -1.07 4.78
C GLY A 522 -23.31 -0.63 6.21
N GLY A 523 -22.36 0.29 6.35
CA GLY A 523 -21.86 0.81 7.61
C GLY A 523 -20.86 -0.09 8.35
N GLN A 524 -20.47 -1.24 7.80
CA GLN A 524 -19.51 -2.15 8.44
C GLN A 524 -18.05 -1.83 8.13
N ALA A 525 -17.79 -0.90 7.20
CA ALA A 525 -16.46 -0.51 6.73
C ALA A 525 -15.64 -1.66 6.09
N ILE A 526 -16.30 -2.78 5.77
CA ILE A 526 -15.70 -3.93 5.11
C ILE A 526 -16.53 -4.33 3.89
N THR A 527 -15.88 -4.87 2.87
CA THR A 527 -16.59 -5.39 1.69
C THR A 527 -15.83 -6.55 1.05
N ASN A 528 -16.57 -7.46 0.41
CA ASN A 528 -15.93 -8.40 -0.52
C ASN A 528 -15.52 -7.64 -1.78
N ARG A 529 -14.25 -7.77 -2.19
CA ARG A 529 -13.73 -6.97 -3.31
C ARG A 529 -14.47 -7.25 -4.62
N ALA A 530 -14.76 -8.50 -4.95
CA ALA A 530 -15.52 -8.86 -6.15
C ALA A 530 -16.96 -8.31 -6.16
N GLY A 531 -17.58 -8.19 -4.98
CA GLY A 531 -18.92 -7.60 -4.82
C GLY A 531 -18.96 -6.09 -5.02
N TRP A 532 -17.82 -5.39 -4.82
CA TRP A 532 -17.70 -3.95 -4.98
C TRP A 532 -17.12 -3.56 -6.35
N LYS A 533 -15.87 -3.92 -6.62
CA LYS A 533 -15.13 -3.61 -7.85
C LYS A 533 -14.28 -4.83 -8.24
N PRO A 534 -14.82 -5.72 -9.09
CA PRO A 534 -14.15 -6.97 -9.40
C PRO A 534 -12.86 -6.77 -10.21
N VAL A 535 -11.83 -7.51 -9.83
CA VAL A 535 -10.49 -7.43 -10.42
C VAL A 535 -10.02 -8.83 -10.78
N VAL A 536 -9.43 -8.98 -11.97
CA VAL A 536 -8.80 -10.23 -12.41
C VAL A 536 -7.29 -10.12 -12.22
N GLY A 537 -6.63 -11.19 -11.79
CA GLY A 537 -5.18 -11.19 -11.62
C GLY A 537 -4.72 -10.31 -10.45
N SER A 538 -5.49 -10.30 -9.36
CA SER A 538 -5.16 -9.47 -8.19
C SER A 538 -4.04 -10.05 -7.34
N MET A 539 -3.31 -9.16 -6.66
CA MET A 539 -2.29 -9.58 -5.69
C MET A 539 -2.89 -10.42 -4.54
N ASN A 540 -4.09 -10.06 -4.05
CA ASN A 540 -4.73 -10.76 -2.93
C ASN A 540 -5.09 -12.20 -3.30
N ASP A 541 -5.76 -12.37 -4.45
CA ASP A 541 -6.19 -13.68 -4.92
C ASP A 541 -4.96 -14.56 -5.24
N PHE A 542 -3.91 -13.97 -5.81
CA PHE A 542 -2.64 -14.67 -6.00
C PHE A 542 -2.02 -15.10 -4.67
N SER A 543 -1.96 -14.22 -3.67
CA SER A 543 -1.41 -14.51 -2.35
C SER A 543 -2.13 -15.71 -1.71
N TYR A 544 -3.46 -15.69 -1.70
CA TYR A 544 -4.29 -16.76 -1.13
C TYR A 544 -4.21 -18.07 -1.93
N LEU A 545 -4.20 -18.02 -3.26
CA LEU A 545 -4.25 -19.23 -4.10
C LEU A 545 -2.88 -19.86 -4.35
N HIS A 546 -1.80 -19.07 -4.32
CA HIS A 546 -0.44 -19.54 -4.62
C HIS A 546 0.41 -19.80 -3.37
N THR A 547 0.12 -19.12 -2.25
CA THR A 547 0.92 -19.22 -1.02
C THR A 547 0.06 -19.70 0.15
N ASN A 548 0.56 -19.56 1.39
CA ASN A 548 -0.22 -19.74 2.61
C ASN A 548 -0.85 -18.44 3.12
N CYS A 549 -0.44 -17.29 2.57
CA CYS A 549 -0.71 -15.98 3.14
C CYS A 549 -2.15 -15.54 2.88
N PHE A 550 -2.81 -15.06 3.93
CA PHE A 550 -4.09 -14.35 3.79
C PHE A 550 -3.77 -12.88 3.59
N GLU A 551 -4.31 -12.27 2.53
CA GLU A 551 -4.03 -10.87 2.21
C GLU A 551 -5.30 -10.05 2.06
N LEU A 552 -5.30 -8.85 2.65
CA LEU A 552 -6.38 -7.86 2.54
C LEU A 552 -5.91 -6.61 1.78
N SER A 553 -6.86 -5.88 1.20
CA SER A 553 -6.65 -4.51 0.72
C SER A 553 -7.29 -3.52 1.66
N VAL A 554 -6.49 -2.61 2.22
CA VAL A 554 -6.95 -1.56 3.13
C VAL A 554 -6.92 -0.23 2.40
N PHE A 555 -8.07 0.39 2.19
CA PHE A 555 -8.20 1.72 1.62
C PHE A 555 -8.29 2.74 2.76
N LEU A 556 -7.27 3.59 2.86
CA LEU A 556 -7.02 4.40 4.05
C LEU A 556 -7.81 5.71 4.09
N GLY A 557 -8.19 6.26 2.94
CA GLY A 557 -8.85 7.55 2.83
C GLY A 557 -9.16 7.96 1.38
N CYS A 558 -9.98 9.01 1.24
CA CYS A 558 -10.44 9.52 -0.05
C CYS A 558 -9.32 10.21 -0.84
N ASP A 559 -8.53 11.02 -0.16
CA ASP A 559 -7.35 11.64 -0.73
C ASP A 559 -6.24 10.58 -0.88
N LYS A 560 -5.80 10.36 -2.12
CA LYS A 560 -4.72 9.40 -2.40
C LYS A 560 -3.37 9.93 -1.91
N PHE A 561 -3.17 11.24 -1.95
CA PHE A 561 -1.93 11.91 -1.61
C PHE A 561 -2.22 13.06 -0.64
N PRO A 562 -2.62 12.79 0.61
CA PRO A 562 -3.02 13.81 1.56
C PRO A 562 -1.88 14.77 1.89
N HIS A 563 -2.20 16.03 2.17
CA HIS A 563 -1.19 17.03 2.51
C HIS A 563 -0.45 16.67 3.80
N GLU A 564 0.81 17.12 3.94
CA GLU A 564 1.66 16.79 5.09
C GLU A 564 1.04 17.16 6.44
N SER A 565 0.25 18.24 6.48
CA SER A 565 -0.47 18.67 7.69
C SER A 565 -1.54 17.69 8.17
N GLU A 566 -1.96 16.74 7.33
CA GLU A 566 -2.97 15.73 7.67
C GLU A 566 -2.33 14.43 8.18
N LEU A 567 -1.05 14.18 7.90
CA LEU A 567 -0.33 12.96 8.29
C LEU A 567 -0.38 12.64 9.80
N PRO A 568 -0.27 13.61 10.73
CA PRO A 568 -0.39 13.31 12.16
C PRO A 568 -1.76 12.75 12.56
N LEU A 569 -2.83 13.29 11.99
CA LEU A 569 -4.19 12.81 12.25
C LEU A 569 -4.40 11.43 11.60
N GLU A 570 -3.91 11.24 10.39
CA GLU A 570 -4.02 9.95 9.71
C GLU A 570 -3.22 8.84 10.40
N TRP A 571 -2.08 9.18 11.02
CA TRP A 571 -1.36 8.27 11.89
C TRP A 571 -2.20 7.86 13.10
N GLU A 572 -2.80 8.81 13.82
CA GLU A 572 -3.66 8.50 14.97
C GLU A 572 -4.89 7.68 14.56
N ASN A 573 -5.47 7.95 13.39
CA ASN A 573 -6.58 7.16 12.83
C ASN A 573 -6.23 5.68 12.60
N ASN A 574 -4.97 5.40 12.23
CA ASN A 574 -4.54 4.09 11.75
C ASN A 574 -3.63 3.31 12.71
N ARG A 575 -2.95 3.97 13.67
CA ARG A 575 -1.93 3.35 14.55
C ARG A 575 -2.46 2.10 15.24
N GLU A 576 -3.63 2.18 15.87
CA GLU A 576 -4.23 1.03 16.56
C GLU A 576 -4.62 -0.09 15.60
N SER A 577 -5.17 0.26 14.43
CA SER A 577 -5.53 -0.71 13.38
C SER A 577 -4.34 -1.49 12.85
N LEU A 578 -3.22 -0.80 12.61
CA LEU A 578 -1.98 -1.43 12.14
C LEU A 578 -1.45 -2.44 13.16
N LEU A 579 -1.41 -2.08 14.44
CA LEU A 579 -0.95 -2.96 15.52
C LEU A 579 -1.92 -4.13 15.75
N SER A 580 -3.22 -3.86 15.86
CA SER A 580 -4.28 -4.85 16.11
C SER A 580 -4.37 -5.89 15.00
N PHE A 581 -4.19 -5.48 13.74
CA PHE A 581 -4.17 -6.39 12.60
C PHE A 581 -2.91 -7.27 12.58
N MET A 582 -1.73 -6.72 12.88
CA MET A 582 -0.50 -7.52 13.02
C MET A 582 -0.65 -8.60 14.09
N GLU A 583 -1.31 -8.28 15.21
CA GLU A 583 -1.57 -9.24 16.29
C GLU A 583 -2.44 -10.43 15.83
N GLN A 584 -3.26 -10.28 14.79
CA GLN A 584 -4.11 -11.37 14.28
C GLN A 584 -3.32 -12.52 13.64
N VAL A 585 -2.06 -12.31 13.24
CA VAL A 585 -1.21 -13.38 12.68
C VAL A 585 -1.01 -14.54 13.65
N ASN A 586 -1.13 -14.26 14.95
CA ASN A 586 -1.00 -15.23 16.03
C ASN A 586 -2.31 -15.95 16.34
N ARG A 587 -3.33 -15.94 15.47
CA ARG A 587 -4.62 -16.61 15.72
C ARG A 587 -4.70 -17.99 15.06
N GLY A 588 -5.66 -18.80 15.51
CA GLY A 588 -5.93 -20.13 14.95
C GLY A 588 -5.06 -21.21 15.56
N ILE A 589 -4.47 -22.05 14.72
CA ILE A 589 -3.57 -23.14 15.14
C ILE A 589 -2.19 -22.98 14.52
N LYS A 590 -1.16 -23.40 15.25
CA LYS A 590 0.20 -23.53 14.71
C LYS A 590 0.85 -24.81 15.22
N GLY A 591 1.83 -25.33 14.51
CA GLY A 591 2.49 -26.56 14.95
C GLY A 591 3.61 -26.98 14.03
N VAL A 592 4.23 -28.11 14.34
CA VAL A 592 5.32 -28.69 13.54
C VAL A 592 4.93 -30.11 13.13
N VAL A 593 5.15 -30.44 11.86
CA VAL A 593 5.01 -31.79 11.31
C VAL A 593 6.38 -32.45 11.26
N ARG A 594 6.50 -33.59 11.92
CA ARG A 594 7.75 -34.37 11.99
C ARG A 594 7.51 -35.82 11.58
N ASP A 595 8.57 -36.54 11.25
CA ASP A 595 8.52 -38.00 11.15
C ASP A 595 8.66 -38.69 12.54
N GLU A 596 8.64 -40.02 12.57
CA GLU A 596 8.88 -40.82 13.79
C GLU A 596 10.33 -40.65 14.34
N GLU A 597 11.27 -40.19 13.50
CA GLU A 597 12.68 -39.95 13.82
C GLU A 597 12.91 -38.50 14.32
N ARG A 598 11.84 -37.68 14.41
CA ARG A 598 11.81 -36.26 14.79
C ARG A 598 12.42 -35.30 13.76
N ASN A 599 12.64 -35.74 12.53
CA ASN A 599 13.04 -34.84 11.45
C ASN A 599 11.83 -33.99 11.03
N PRO A 600 12.01 -32.68 10.77
CA PRO A 600 10.95 -31.83 10.23
C PRO A 600 10.57 -32.27 8.82
N LEU A 601 9.28 -32.19 8.51
CA LEU A 601 8.74 -32.53 7.19
C LEU A 601 8.29 -31.27 6.47
N PRO A 602 9.09 -30.69 5.56
CA PRO A 602 8.68 -29.54 4.76
C PRO A 602 7.66 -29.94 3.70
N ASN A 603 6.88 -28.97 3.21
CA ASN A 603 5.83 -29.17 2.20
C ASN A 603 4.76 -30.22 2.57
N ALA A 604 4.57 -30.54 3.85
CA ALA A 604 3.44 -31.33 4.30
C ALA A 604 2.16 -30.49 4.21
N THR A 605 1.08 -31.09 3.73
CA THR A 605 -0.25 -30.47 3.63
C THR A 605 -1.00 -30.61 4.95
N ILE A 606 -1.55 -29.52 5.45
CA ILE A 606 -2.45 -29.45 6.60
C ILE A 606 -3.85 -29.09 6.11
N SER A 607 -4.77 -30.04 6.18
CA SER A 607 -6.17 -29.85 5.77
C SER A 607 -7.10 -29.79 6.98
N VAL A 608 -8.09 -28.90 6.90
CA VAL A 608 -9.12 -28.72 7.93
C VAL A 608 -10.45 -29.24 7.40
N GLU A 609 -11.08 -30.17 8.11
CA GLU A 609 -12.38 -30.70 7.70
C GLU A 609 -13.42 -29.56 7.59
N GLY A 610 -14.08 -29.47 6.43
CA GLY A 610 -15.07 -28.43 6.13
C GLY A 610 -14.53 -27.20 5.41
N ILE A 611 -13.21 -26.95 5.44
CA ILE A 611 -12.59 -25.81 4.75
C ILE A 611 -11.81 -26.30 3.55
N ARG A 612 -12.24 -25.92 2.35
CA ARG A 612 -11.66 -26.40 1.09
C ARG A 612 -10.47 -25.56 0.63
N HIS A 613 -9.56 -25.25 1.54
CA HIS A 613 -8.30 -24.57 1.25
C HIS A 613 -7.26 -25.05 2.28
N ASP A 614 -6.27 -25.84 1.85
CA ASP A 614 -5.28 -26.42 2.77
C ASP A 614 -4.02 -25.52 2.84
N VAL A 615 -3.16 -25.69 3.85
CA VAL A 615 -1.87 -24.97 3.96
C VAL A 615 -0.69 -25.94 3.88
N ARG A 616 0.51 -25.42 3.57
CA ARG A 616 1.76 -26.19 3.58
C ARG A 616 2.67 -25.80 4.74
N THR A 617 3.43 -26.77 5.24
CA THR A 617 4.51 -26.49 6.20
C THR A 617 5.71 -25.83 5.51
N ALA A 618 6.35 -24.90 6.20
CA ALA A 618 7.61 -24.27 5.81
C ALA A 618 8.80 -25.24 5.93
N ALA A 619 10.02 -24.74 5.70
CA ALA A 619 11.25 -25.54 5.69
C ALA A 619 11.51 -26.26 7.03
N GLY A 620 11.15 -25.64 8.16
CA GLY A 620 11.24 -26.20 9.51
C GLY A 620 10.16 -27.23 9.84
N GLY A 621 9.28 -27.57 8.90
CA GLY A 621 8.11 -28.41 9.11
C GLY A 621 7.00 -27.73 9.92
N ASP A 622 7.20 -26.46 10.28
CA ASP A 622 6.25 -25.60 10.95
C ASP A 622 5.15 -25.09 10.01
N TYR A 623 3.97 -24.85 10.56
CA TYR A 623 2.84 -24.31 9.83
C TYR A 623 2.00 -23.44 10.75
N TRP A 624 1.23 -22.55 10.12
CA TRP A 624 0.22 -21.71 10.74
C TRP A 624 -1.07 -21.82 9.94
N ARG A 625 -2.19 -21.91 10.64
CA ARG A 625 -3.51 -21.94 10.02
C ARG A 625 -4.45 -21.04 10.81
N LEU A 626 -4.72 -19.88 10.24
CA LEU A 626 -5.67 -18.91 10.76
C LEU A 626 -7.06 -19.53 10.77
N LEU A 627 -7.71 -19.52 11.93
CA LEU A 627 -9.03 -20.08 12.16
C LEU A 627 -9.74 -19.25 13.24
N ASN A 628 -11.06 -19.17 13.13
CA ASN A 628 -11.90 -18.64 14.20
C ASN A 628 -11.98 -19.63 15.38
N PRO A 629 -12.44 -19.20 16.57
CA PRO A 629 -12.58 -20.07 17.73
C PRO A 629 -13.54 -21.22 17.44
N GLY A 630 -13.13 -22.44 17.80
CA GLY A 630 -13.89 -23.64 17.46
C GLY A 630 -13.06 -24.93 17.57
N GLU A 631 -13.73 -26.07 17.39
CA GLU A 631 -13.08 -27.38 17.32
C GLU A 631 -12.99 -27.85 15.88
N TYR A 632 -11.77 -28.21 15.45
CA TYR A 632 -11.48 -28.55 14.07
C TYR A 632 -10.83 -29.93 13.98
N ARG A 633 -11.29 -30.75 13.04
CA ARG A 633 -10.60 -32.00 12.69
C ARG A 633 -9.56 -31.69 11.61
N VAL A 634 -8.30 -31.79 12.00
CA VAL A 634 -7.15 -31.40 11.18
C VAL A 634 -6.36 -32.62 10.76
N THR A 635 -6.01 -32.71 9.48
CA THR A 635 -5.23 -33.82 8.91
C THR A 635 -3.91 -33.31 8.36
N ALA A 636 -2.81 -33.87 8.84
CA ALA A 636 -1.48 -33.67 8.26
C ALA A 636 -1.15 -34.82 7.29
N LYS A 637 -0.67 -34.47 6.10
CA LYS A 637 -0.30 -35.40 5.04
C LYS A 637 1.03 -34.97 4.41
N ALA A 638 1.96 -35.91 4.26
CA ALA A 638 3.20 -35.70 3.51
C ALA A 638 3.42 -36.88 2.53
N GLU A 639 4.10 -36.61 1.41
CA GLU A 639 4.45 -37.66 0.45
C GLU A 639 5.34 -38.73 1.09
N GLY A 640 5.04 -40.00 0.84
CA GLY A 640 5.77 -41.12 1.45
C GLY A 640 5.37 -41.44 2.89
N TYR A 641 4.49 -40.66 3.51
CA TYR A 641 4.01 -40.85 4.89
C TYR A 641 2.52 -41.23 4.97
N THR A 642 2.12 -41.86 6.08
CA THR A 642 0.72 -42.15 6.39
C THR A 642 0.07 -40.90 6.99
N PRO A 643 -1.06 -40.39 6.44
CA PRO A 643 -1.73 -39.22 7.00
C PRO A 643 -2.20 -39.44 8.43
N GLN A 644 -2.13 -38.38 9.24
CA GLN A 644 -2.60 -38.38 10.62
C GLN A 644 -3.68 -37.32 10.81
N THR A 645 -4.81 -37.71 11.38
CA THR A 645 -5.92 -36.81 11.70
C THR A 645 -6.06 -36.66 13.21
N ARG A 646 -6.21 -35.43 13.70
CA ARG A 646 -6.40 -35.09 15.11
C ARG A 646 -7.46 -33.99 15.24
N VAL A 647 -8.00 -33.82 16.44
CA VAL A 647 -8.84 -32.66 16.76
C VAL A 647 -7.93 -31.59 17.38
N CYS A 648 -7.94 -30.40 16.79
CA CYS A 648 -7.30 -29.20 17.31
C CYS A 648 -8.39 -28.21 17.73
N THR A 649 -8.25 -27.59 18.89
CA THR A 649 -9.21 -26.59 19.40
C THR A 649 -8.57 -25.21 19.28
N VAL A 650 -9.34 -24.22 18.83
CA VAL A 650 -8.93 -22.81 18.78
C VAL A 650 -9.67 -22.08 19.89
N GLY A 651 -8.92 -21.48 20.82
CA GLY A 651 -9.46 -20.68 21.92
C GLY A 651 -9.89 -19.28 21.50
N TYR A 652 -10.41 -18.52 22.47
CA TYR A 652 -10.69 -17.09 22.33
C TYR A 652 -9.47 -16.21 22.65
N ASP A 653 -8.43 -16.79 23.25
CA ASP A 653 -7.20 -16.09 23.58
C ASP A 653 -6.47 -15.66 22.30
N SER A 654 -5.66 -14.60 22.41
CA SER A 654 -4.96 -13.98 21.28
C SER A 654 -3.80 -14.81 20.70
N GLY A 655 -3.53 -16.00 21.23
CA GLY A 655 -2.40 -16.85 20.85
C GLY A 655 -2.81 -18.14 20.11
N ALA A 656 -2.01 -18.53 19.13
CA ALA A 656 -2.30 -19.68 18.28
C ALA A 656 -2.16 -20.96 19.09
N THR A 657 -3.17 -21.83 19.00
CA THR A 657 -3.17 -23.07 19.77
C THR A 657 -2.19 -24.08 19.15
N PRO A 658 -1.26 -24.66 19.93
CA PRO A 658 -0.32 -25.65 19.41
C PRO A 658 -1.03 -26.93 18.94
N CYS A 659 -0.79 -27.35 17.70
CA CYS A 659 -1.26 -28.62 17.15
C CYS A 659 -0.21 -29.30 16.25
N SER A 660 0.67 -30.11 16.84
CA SER A 660 1.75 -30.78 16.10
C SER A 660 1.41 -32.22 15.68
N PHE A 661 2.07 -32.69 14.62
CA PHE A 661 1.84 -34.02 14.02
C PHE A 661 3.14 -34.81 13.92
N SER A 662 3.05 -36.13 14.08
CA SER A 662 4.16 -37.06 13.85
C SER A 662 3.70 -38.15 12.90
N LEU A 663 4.25 -38.15 11.69
CA LEU A 663 3.81 -39.00 10.59
C LEU A 663 4.69 -40.24 10.47
N ALA A 664 4.06 -41.41 10.38
CA ALA A 664 4.75 -42.68 10.16
C ALA A 664 5.01 -42.91 8.66
N LYS A 665 6.21 -43.40 8.30
CA LYS A 665 6.52 -43.78 6.91
C LYS A 665 5.48 -44.76 6.38
N SER A 666 5.01 -44.53 5.15
CA SER A 666 4.01 -45.37 4.51
C SER A 666 4.52 -46.78 4.27
N ASN A 667 3.62 -47.77 4.23
CA ASN A 667 4.00 -49.16 3.95
C ASN A 667 4.70 -49.31 2.59
N TRP A 668 4.34 -48.50 1.59
CA TRP A 668 4.96 -48.50 0.27
C TRP A 668 6.40 -48.00 0.31
N GLU A 669 6.67 -46.89 1.01
CA GLU A 669 8.02 -46.35 1.11
C GLU A 669 8.93 -47.25 1.96
N ARG A 670 8.38 -47.87 3.01
CA ARG A 670 9.07 -48.93 3.75
C ARG A 670 9.45 -50.11 2.84
N ILE A 671 8.57 -50.50 1.92
CA ILE A 671 8.85 -51.57 0.93
C ILE A 671 9.93 -51.12 -0.07
N LYS A 672 9.89 -49.87 -0.54
CA LYS A 672 10.88 -49.30 -1.47
C LYS A 672 12.29 -49.26 -0.84
N LEU A 673 12.41 -48.79 0.40
CA LEU A 673 13.67 -48.79 1.16
C LEU A 673 14.22 -50.22 1.37
N ILE A 674 13.35 -51.20 1.65
CA ILE A 674 13.75 -52.61 1.73
C ILE A 674 14.25 -53.11 0.37
N MET A 675 13.58 -52.74 -0.72
CA MET A 675 13.97 -53.12 -2.09
C MET A 675 15.32 -52.51 -2.51
N GLU A 676 15.60 -51.27 -2.13
CA GLU A 676 16.87 -50.57 -2.41
C GLU A 676 18.03 -51.10 -1.53
N GLY A 677 17.76 -51.47 -0.27
CA GLY A 677 18.75 -52.07 0.62
C GLY A 677 19.10 -53.53 0.30
N THR A 678 18.24 -54.24 -0.44
CA THR A 678 18.54 -55.61 -0.91
C THR A 678 19.09 -55.60 -2.32
N SER A 679 20.42 -55.60 -2.48
CA SER A 679 21.05 -55.94 -3.75
C SER A 679 20.66 -57.38 -4.14
N LYS A 680 19.74 -57.53 -5.10
CA LYS A 680 19.19 -58.78 -5.67
C LYS A 680 18.17 -59.53 -4.78
N GLY A 681 16.89 -59.27 -5.02
CA GLY A 681 15.82 -60.23 -4.68
C GLY A 681 14.42 -59.72 -5.01
N SER A 682 13.65 -60.46 -5.82
CA SER A 682 12.24 -60.16 -6.06
C SER A 682 11.42 -60.33 -4.77
N LEU A 683 10.77 -59.26 -4.30
CA LEU A 683 9.83 -59.33 -3.19
C LEU A 683 8.49 -59.92 -3.67
N VAL A 684 7.97 -60.92 -2.95
CA VAL A 684 6.63 -61.49 -3.20
C VAL A 684 5.68 -60.92 -2.15
N ILE A 685 4.84 -59.96 -2.55
CA ILE A 685 3.84 -59.35 -1.67
C ILE A 685 2.53 -60.14 -1.78
N PHE A 686 2.01 -60.61 -0.64
CA PHE A 686 0.69 -61.23 -0.56
C PHE A 686 -0.34 -60.17 -0.18
N VAL A 687 -1.12 -59.70 -1.14
CA VAL A 687 -2.24 -58.79 -0.88
C VAL A 687 -3.50 -59.59 -0.59
N ASN A 688 -4.08 -59.43 0.60
CA ASN A 688 -5.42 -59.92 0.90
C ASN A 688 -6.43 -58.83 0.52
N LEU A 689 -7.09 -59.00 -0.62
CA LEU A 689 -8.22 -58.14 -1.01
C LEU A 689 -9.50 -58.61 -0.29
N PRO A 690 -10.23 -57.73 0.41
CA PRO A 690 -11.57 -58.03 0.87
C PRO A 690 -12.52 -57.95 -0.33
N ILE A 691 -12.98 -59.10 -0.81
CA ILE A 691 -14.13 -59.18 -1.73
C ILE A 691 -15.28 -59.80 -0.95
N SER A 692 -16.41 -59.10 -0.93
CA SER A 692 -17.69 -59.61 -0.42
C SER A 692 -18.03 -60.91 -1.14
N GLY A 693 -18.19 -62.00 -0.39
CA GLY A 693 -18.64 -63.31 -0.91
C GLY A 693 -17.56 -64.39 -1.02
N LYS A 694 -17.47 -65.21 0.03
CA LYS A 694 -16.94 -66.60 0.10
C LYS A 694 -16.03 -67.08 -1.05
N LYS A 695 -14.73 -66.72 -1.02
CA LYS A 695 -13.54 -67.59 -1.20
C LYS A 695 -12.26 -66.73 -1.28
N LYS A 696 -11.33 -66.89 -0.32
CA LYS A 696 -10.00 -66.25 -0.36
C LYS A 696 -9.17 -66.86 -1.49
N LYS A 697 -8.88 -66.12 -2.57
CA LYS A 697 -7.82 -66.47 -3.54
C LYS A 697 -6.60 -65.60 -3.28
N LYS A 698 -5.46 -66.23 -2.93
CA LYS A 698 -4.14 -65.56 -2.88
C LYS A 698 -3.69 -65.28 -4.31
N LYS A 699 -3.57 -64.01 -4.72
CA LYS A 699 -2.98 -63.62 -6.00
C LYS A 699 -1.50 -63.30 -5.76
N LYS A 700 -0.60 -63.98 -6.48
CA LYS A 700 0.86 -63.82 -6.39
C LYS A 700 1.26 -62.73 -7.38
N ILE A 701 1.62 -61.55 -6.89
CA ILE A 701 2.15 -60.46 -7.73
C ILE A 701 3.67 -60.50 -7.63
N ARG A 702 4.34 -60.63 -8.77
CA ARG A 702 5.80 -60.66 -8.87
C ARG A 702 6.24 -59.35 -9.51
N VAL A 703 6.77 -58.43 -8.70
CA VAL A 703 7.36 -57.18 -9.19
C VAL A 703 8.82 -57.48 -9.53
N LYS A 704 9.20 -57.36 -10.80
CA LYS A 704 10.61 -57.42 -11.23
C LYS A 704 11.16 -56.01 -11.24
N GLY A 705 12.26 -55.79 -10.53
CA GLY A 705 13.04 -54.55 -10.62
C GLY A 705 13.73 -54.48 -11.98
N GLY A 706 13.40 -53.44 -12.75
CA GLY A 706 14.06 -53.13 -14.01
C GLY A 706 13.27 -52.13 -14.84
N GLY A 707 13.82 -50.92 -14.97
CA GLY A 707 13.41 -49.90 -15.94
C GLY A 707 12.70 -48.71 -15.31
N VAL A 708 13.47 -47.63 -15.14
CA VAL A 708 13.02 -46.25 -14.89
C VAL A 708 12.02 -45.80 -15.95
#